data_AF-A0AA41QEQ1-F1
#
_entry.id   AF-A0AA41QEQ1-F1
#
_cell.length_a   1.000
_cell.length_b   1.000
_cell.length_c   1.000
_cell.angle_alpha   90.00
_cell.angle_beta   90.00
_cell.angle_gamma   90.00
#
_symmetry.space_group_name_H-M   'P 1'
#
loop_
_entity.id
_entity.type
_entity.pdbx_description
1 polymer ?
#
loop_
_entity_poly.entity_id
_entity_poly.type
_entity_poly.pdbx_seq_one_letter_code
_entity_poly.pdbx_strand_id
1 'polypeptide(L)'
;MLPYAARERVAMVLREVRNSRPLRARHTLPIEAGPWGSYSDGLVERLREVAAGLEAVPIHASFGNLNKHVESVVATRNSALSALYALEPFAPFDHVVGDRVLRALDISLAQTATALAAGVEPPRPSDLLKICDEWPRRLHAGTEVNLSTLYGLAEEPVDDIGDLKPGWVLEAYKYDAARLLNQLAPHLSALGLPPTSDCLAMTSLVGWIAGAPDPVVAYVSMDSLTKGLATASPELADQVMGYFRQRERGRLQARRRILRTITSAADSDAEARALAAADIYRRFVEGPVRQFGWALRCLHVGAWSVPPTLGRVRDAMLGGGTLARRIAEDAVLVSMRNGEAHEDLEWDGVRNHYVVDGEAIEYERVVAASVTSLSFDRGCEAALAFHRASRRPLRAAVYTPIADDPFSMSRWERAEAYFGSNGLRAVRTELNGRTARVWLARLEFEHINPCFQALMSAHQLLPEVEAFEVYVVGSDECRIGVPANALSVNLSVWTQALEAFDRMPVETFLPTNFAARSSVEPVSRAARSVAWMAADGVLDALDGGPEALDESDVTLLTDRLRLAEEAIEQCLRLIPSTGQTRLMAVRAAVGQVLDALPELGTRPLDIAVVDALPPVQRIRHSWSVWGPVKRHPSVSEPPRPAPVVEDLPGRRRTGLRMHL
;
A
#
# COMPACT_ATOMS: atom_id res chain seq x y z
N MET A 1 -30.92 -24.04 -48.66
CA MET A 1 -31.22 -23.71 -47.25
C MET A 1 -30.64 -24.79 -46.36
N LEU A 2 -30.02 -24.40 -45.23
CA LEU A 2 -29.53 -25.36 -44.24
C LEU A 2 -30.69 -26.11 -43.57
N PRO A 3 -30.55 -27.41 -43.26
CA PRO A 3 -31.52 -28.16 -42.47
C PRO A 3 -31.74 -27.52 -41.09
N TYR A 4 -32.94 -27.67 -40.52
CA TYR A 4 -33.28 -27.15 -39.20
C TYR A 4 -32.25 -27.53 -38.13
N ALA A 5 -31.84 -28.81 -38.07
CA ALA A 5 -30.87 -29.29 -37.10
C ALA A 5 -29.50 -28.57 -37.19
N ALA A 6 -29.07 -28.17 -38.39
CA ALA A 6 -27.82 -27.43 -38.58
C ALA A 6 -27.95 -25.98 -38.08
N ARG A 7 -29.10 -25.33 -38.33
CA ARG A 7 -29.37 -23.96 -37.83
C ARG A 7 -29.55 -23.93 -36.33
N GLU A 8 -30.28 -24.92 -35.79
CA GLU A 8 -30.52 -25.05 -34.35
C GLU A 8 -29.20 -25.27 -33.58
N ARG A 9 -28.26 -26.03 -34.15
CA ARG A 9 -26.93 -26.20 -33.56
C ARG A 9 -26.16 -24.88 -33.42
N VAL A 10 -26.25 -24.00 -34.41
CA VAL A 10 -25.61 -22.68 -34.34
C VAL A 10 -26.38 -21.74 -33.40
N ALA A 11 -27.71 -21.79 -33.41
CA ALA A 11 -28.56 -21.00 -32.52
C ALA A 11 -28.32 -21.33 -31.05
N MET A 12 -28.02 -22.59 -30.73
CA MET A 12 -27.70 -23.04 -29.38
C MET A 12 -26.49 -22.31 -28.80
N VAL A 13 -25.47 -21.99 -29.59
CA VAL A 13 -24.31 -21.20 -29.15
C VAL A 13 -24.75 -19.84 -28.60
N LEU A 14 -25.66 -19.15 -29.29
CA LEU A 14 -26.19 -17.86 -28.83
C LEU A 14 -27.07 -17.99 -27.58
N ARG A 15 -27.78 -19.11 -27.39
CA ARG A 15 -28.62 -19.35 -26.20
C ARG A 15 -27.82 -19.75 -24.96
N GLU A 16 -26.68 -20.40 -25.15
CA GLU A 16 -25.82 -20.87 -24.05
C GLU A 16 -24.93 -19.75 -23.49
N VAL A 17 -24.65 -18.72 -24.29
CA VAL A 17 -23.91 -17.55 -23.83
C VAL A 17 -24.75 -16.77 -22.83
N ARG A 18 -24.31 -16.75 -21.56
CA ARG A 18 -24.94 -16.00 -20.48
C ARG A 18 -24.01 -14.93 -19.90
N ASN A 19 -24.58 -13.96 -19.22
CA ASN A 19 -23.83 -13.02 -18.39
C ASN A 19 -23.19 -13.76 -17.21
N SER A 20 -21.92 -13.49 -16.95
CA SER A 20 -21.12 -14.22 -15.95
C SER A 20 -21.44 -13.82 -14.51
N ARG A 21 -21.90 -12.58 -14.27
CA ARG A 21 -22.30 -12.07 -12.96
C ARG A 21 -23.18 -10.83 -13.09
N PRO A 22 -23.96 -10.46 -12.05
CA PRO A 22 -24.58 -9.14 -11.96
C PRO A 22 -23.53 -8.03 -11.79
N LEU A 23 -23.95 -6.79 -12.12
CA LEU A 23 -23.16 -5.61 -11.80
C LEU A 23 -23.21 -5.31 -10.30
N ARG A 24 -22.11 -4.74 -9.80
CA ARG A 24 -21.96 -4.24 -8.43
C ARG A 24 -22.82 -2.99 -8.28
N ALA A 25 -23.27 -2.73 -7.05
CA ALA A 25 -24.09 -1.55 -6.74
C ALA A 25 -23.26 -0.31 -6.33
N ARG A 26 -21.93 -0.44 -6.15
CA ARG A 26 -21.04 0.62 -5.70
C ARG A 26 -19.97 0.93 -6.75
N HIS A 27 -19.84 2.20 -7.09
CA HIS A 27 -18.91 2.74 -8.09
C HIS A 27 -18.33 4.03 -7.53
N THR A 28 -17.25 3.92 -6.76
CA THR A 28 -16.76 5.03 -5.93
C THR A 28 -15.35 5.45 -6.30
N LEU A 29 -14.67 4.74 -7.20
CA LEU A 29 -13.34 5.14 -7.62
C LEU A 29 -13.41 6.29 -8.62
N PRO A 30 -12.65 7.36 -8.41
CA PRO A 30 -12.59 8.46 -9.37
C PRO A 30 -11.82 8.02 -10.62
N ILE A 31 -12.18 8.60 -11.77
CA ILE A 31 -11.50 8.44 -13.04
C ILE A 31 -11.58 9.77 -13.79
N GLU A 32 -10.50 10.14 -14.46
CA GLU A 32 -10.45 11.38 -15.24
C GLU A 32 -11.33 11.30 -16.49
N ALA A 33 -11.74 12.47 -16.99
CA ALA A 33 -12.60 12.58 -18.15
C ALA A 33 -12.00 11.95 -19.43
N GLY A 34 -10.68 12.03 -19.61
CA GLY A 34 -9.96 11.48 -20.76
C GLY A 34 -10.07 9.95 -20.84
N PRO A 35 -9.52 9.22 -19.85
CA PRO A 35 -9.69 7.77 -19.75
C PRO A 35 -11.15 7.35 -19.80
N TRP A 36 -12.05 7.97 -19.02
CA TRP A 36 -13.48 7.63 -19.06
C TRP A 36 -14.06 7.70 -20.47
N GLY A 37 -13.82 8.80 -21.19
CA GLY A 37 -14.29 8.99 -22.55
C GLY A 37 -13.79 7.89 -23.48
N SER A 38 -12.49 7.59 -23.45
CA SER A 38 -11.89 6.55 -24.30
C SER A 38 -12.50 5.16 -24.07
N TYR A 39 -12.63 4.73 -22.81
CA TYR A 39 -13.19 3.42 -22.48
C TYR A 39 -14.70 3.36 -22.73
N SER A 40 -15.42 4.44 -22.46
CA SER A 40 -16.86 4.55 -22.70
C SER A 40 -17.17 4.51 -24.20
N ASP A 41 -16.45 5.28 -25.02
CA ASP A 41 -16.64 5.28 -26.47
C ASP A 41 -16.30 3.91 -27.06
N GLY A 42 -15.22 3.29 -26.62
CA GLY A 42 -14.86 1.94 -27.02
C GLY A 42 -15.88 0.88 -26.59
N LEU A 43 -16.55 1.02 -25.45
CA LEU A 43 -17.65 0.14 -25.05
C LEU A 43 -18.83 0.30 -26.03
N VAL A 44 -19.23 1.54 -26.31
CA VAL A 44 -20.36 1.83 -27.19
C VAL A 44 -20.10 1.34 -28.61
N GLU A 45 -18.89 1.51 -29.13
CA GLU A 45 -18.48 0.98 -30.42
C GLU A 45 -18.65 -0.54 -30.48
N ARG A 46 -18.10 -1.27 -29.51
CA ARG A 46 -18.25 -2.73 -29.43
C ARG A 46 -19.71 -3.17 -29.30
N LEU A 47 -20.55 -2.46 -28.55
CA LEU A 47 -21.98 -2.77 -28.45
C LEU A 47 -22.71 -2.56 -29.79
N ARG A 48 -22.33 -1.52 -30.55
CA ARG A 48 -22.86 -1.30 -31.90
C ARG A 48 -22.38 -2.36 -32.88
N GLU A 49 -21.13 -2.81 -32.78
CA GLU A 49 -20.61 -3.95 -33.56
C GLU A 49 -21.38 -5.25 -33.25
N VAL A 50 -21.69 -5.51 -31.97
CA VAL A 50 -22.56 -6.64 -31.60
C VAL A 50 -23.93 -6.50 -32.25
N ALA A 51 -24.57 -5.32 -32.15
CA ALA A 51 -25.87 -5.08 -32.75
C ALA A 51 -25.86 -5.29 -34.28
N ALA A 52 -24.84 -4.75 -34.96
CA ALA A 52 -24.66 -4.92 -36.40
C ALA A 52 -24.40 -6.39 -36.78
N GLY A 53 -23.59 -7.10 -35.99
CA GLY A 53 -23.34 -8.53 -36.18
C GLY A 53 -24.60 -9.39 -35.98
N LEU A 54 -25.46 -9.04 -35.03
CA LEU A 54 -26.74 -9.71 -34.80
C LEU A 54 -27.77 -9.43 -35.90
N GLU A 55 -27.76 -8.24 -36.48
CA GLU A 55 -28.64 -7.83 -37.60
C GLU A 55 -28.19 -8.48 -38.92
N ALA A 56 -26.88 -8.54 -39.17
CA ALA A 56 -26.30 -9.03 -40.42
C ALA A 56 -26.07 -10.56 -40.48
N VAL A 57 -26.82 -11.35 -39.70
CA VAL A 57 -26.65 -12.81 -39.66
C VAL A 57 -26.99 -13.42 -41.03
N PRO A 58 -26.06 -14.12 -41.70
CA PRO A 58 -26.25 -14.56 -43.08
C PRO A 58 -27.03 -15.89 -43.14
N ILE A 59 -28.35 -15.85 -42.98
CA ILE A 59 -29.24 -17.02 -42.86
C ILE A 59 -29.18 -17.99 -44.05
N HIS A 60 -28.78 -17.49 -45.22
CA HIS A 60 -28.64 -18.30 -46.44
C HIS A 60 -27.22 -18.81 -46.69
N ALA A 61 -26.26 -18.53 -45.81
CA ALA A 61 -24.88 -18.98 -45.95
C ALA A 61 -24.70 -20.48 -45.62
N SER A 62 -23.51 -20.99 -45.93
CA SER A 62 -23.08 -22.32 -45.51
C SER A 62 -22.98 -22.41 -43.99
N PHE A 63 -23.07 -23.63 -43.44
CA PHE A 63 -22.95 -23.87 -41.99
C PHE A 63 -21.63 -23.29 -41.42
N GLY A 64 -20.52 -23.48 -42.14
CA GLY A 64 -19.21 -22.97 -41.70
C GLY A 64 -19.14 -21.44 -41.64
N ASN A 65 -19.73 -20.74 -42.61
CA ASN A 65 -19.77 -19.27 -42.59
C ASN A 65 -20.70 -18.76 -41.50
N LEU A 66 -21.84 -19.41 -41.30
CA LEU A 66 -22.79 -19.08 -40.24
C LEU A 66 -22.17 -19.28 -38.84
N ASN A 67 -21.48 -20.39 -38.63
CA ASN A 67 -20.80 -20.69 -37.38
C ASN A 67 -19.70 -19.67 -37.08
N LYS A 68 -18.84 -19.36 -38.05
CA LYS A 68 -17.79 -18.33 -37.91
C LYS A 68 -18.37 -16.95 -37.58
N HIS A 69 -19.50 -16.59 -38.20
CA HIS A 69 -20.19 -15.33 -37.92
C HIS A 69 -20.68 -15.28 -36.48
N VAL A 70 -21.33 -16.35 -36.01
CA VAL A 70 -21.82 -16.43 -34.62
C VAL A 70 -20.66 -16.44 -33.62
N GLU A 71 -19.57 -17.16 -33.89
CA GLU A 71 -18.35 -17.10 -33.07
C GLU A 71 -17.78 -15.69 -32.97
N SER A 72 -17.76 -14.95 -34.10
CA SER A 72 -17.35 -13.54 -34.13
C SER A 72 -18.26 -12.66 -33.27
N VAL A 73 -19.59 -12.79 -33.41
CA VAL A 73 -20.57 -12.05 -32.59
C VAL A 73 -20.39 -12.33 -31.11
N VAL A 74 -20.17 -13.60 -30.72
CA VAL A 74 -19.91 -13.98 -29.32
C VAL A 74 -18.59 -13.40 -28.82
N ALA A 75 -17.54 -13.39 -29.64
CA ALA A 75 -16.27 -12.77 -29.29
C ALA A 75 -16.41 -11.25 -29.07
N THR A 76 -17.09 -10.53 -29.98
CA THR A 76 -17.36 -9.10 -29.83
C THR A 76 -18.22 -8.82 -28.60
N ARG A 77 -19.24 -9.65 -28.34
CA ARG A 77 -20.06 -9.55 -27.13
C ARG A 77 -19.24 -9.71 -25.86
N ASN A 78 -18.34 -10.68 -25.81
CA ASN A 78 -17.46 -10.89 -24.66
C ASN A 78 -16.48 -9.73 -24.47
N SER A 79 -16.01 -9.14 -25.58
CA SER A 79 -15.20 -7.91 -25.57
C SER A 79 -15.99 -6.72 -25.00
N ALA A 80 -17.24 -6.53 -25.43
CA ALA A 80 -18.13 -5.49 -24.89
C ALA A 80 -18.39 -5.68 -23.39
N LEU A 81 -18.68 -6.90 -22.95
CA LEU A 81 -18.84 -7.18 -21.51
C LEU A 81 -17.56 -6.93 -20.72
N SER A 82 -16.40 -7.28 -21.27
CA SER A 82 -15.12 -7.04 -20.61
C SER A 82 -14.90 -5.54 -20.40
N ALA A 83 -15.22 -4.70 -21.40
CA ALA A 83 -15.18 -3.25 -21.29
C ALA A 83 -16.19 -2.71 -20.26
N LEU A 84 -17.41 -3.26 -20.23
CA LEU A 84 -18.44 -2.89 -19.26
C LEU A 84 -17.99 -3.18 -17.82
N TYR A 85 -17.48 -4.39 -17.56
CA TYR A 85 -17.00 -4.77 -16.23
C TYR A 85 -15.70 -4.05 -15.82
N ALA A 86 -14.90 -3.59 -16.79
CA ALA A 86 -13.70 -2.80 -16.53
C ALA A 86 -14.04 -1.39 -16.03
N LEU A 87 -15.11 -0.79 -16.55
CA LEU A 87 -15.60 0.53 -16.13
C LEU A 87 -16.39 0.50 -14.80
N GLU A 88 -16.93 -0.66 -14.44
CA GLU A 88 -17.83 -0.83 -13.30
C GLU A 88 -17.32 -0.22 -11.98
N PRO A 89 -16.05 -0.30 -11.55
CA PRO A 89 -15.66 0.26 -10.25
C PRO A 89 -15.70 1.79 -10.15
N PHE A 90 -15.76 2.48 -11.28
CA PHE A 90 -15.45 3.91 -11.39
C PHE A 90 -16.71 4.79 -11.45
N ALA A 91 -16.70 5.92 -10.75
CA ALA A 91 -17.69 6.97 -10.96
C ALA A 91 -17.42 7.68 -12.30
N PRO A 92 -18.42 7.90 -13.18
CA PRO A 92 -19.84 7.97 -12.89
C PRO A 92 -20.62 6.74 -13.40
N PHE A 93 -20.05 5.54 -13.38
CA PHE A 93 -20.73 4.33 -13.86
C PHE A 93 -22.11 4.17 -13.22
N ASP A 94 -23.11 3.92 -14.07
CA ASP A 94 -24.50 3.71 -13.68
C ASP A 94 -24.87 2.23 -13.86
N HIS A 95 -24.93 1.48 -12.75
CA HIS A 95 -25.35 0.08 -12.79
C HIS A 95 -26.75 -0.13 -13.34
N VAL A 96 -27.68 0.83 -13.23
CA VAL A 96 -29.03 0.68 -13.77
C VAL A 96 -28.97 0.67 -15.30
N VAL A 97 -28.17 1.56 -15.90
CA VAL A 97 -27.92 1.58 -17.34
C VAL A 97 -27.11 0.36 -17.76
N GLY A 98 -26.09 -0.03 -17.00
CA GLY A 98 -25.33 -1.25 -17.24
C GLY A 98 -26.20 -2.52 -17.23
N ASP A 99 -27.13 -2.65 -16.28
CA ASP A 99 -28.06 -3.78 -16.21
C ASP A 99 -29.05 -3.76 -17.39
N ARG A 100 -29.44 -2.57 -17.89
CA ARG A 100 -30.20 -2.45 -19.14
C ARG A 100 -29.39 -2.98 -20.32
N VAL A 101 -28.08 -2.69 -20.41
CA VAL A 101 -27.19 -3.25 -21.45
C VAL A 101 -27.16 -4.77 -21.36
N LEU A 102 -26.93 -5.33 -20.18
CA LEU A 102 -26.87 -6.78 -19.97
C LEU A 102 -28.18 -7.47 -20.40
N ARG A 103 -29.33 -6.92 -20.01
CA ARG A 103 -30.65 -7.42 -20.42
C ARG A 103 -30.89 -7.29 -21.92
N ALA A 104 -30.57 -6.15 -22.51
CA ALA A 104 -30.77 -5.92 -23.95
C ALA A 104 -29.90 -6.86 -24.80
N LEU A 105 -28.66 -7.15 -24.36
CA LEU A 105 -27.80 -8.14 -24.99
C LEU A 105 -28.42 -9.54 -24.92
N ASP A 106 -28.86 -9.99 -23.74
CA ASP A 106 -29.45 -11.33 -23.56
C ASP A 106 -30.73 -11.49 -24.41
N ILE A 107 -31.59 -10.48 -24.43
CA ILE A 107 -32.82 -10.47 -25.25
C ILE A 107 -32.46 -10.53 -26.75
N SER A 108 -31.51 -9.72 -27.20
CA SER A 108 -31.12 -9.66 -28.61
C SER A 108 -30.52 -10.99 -29.07
N LEU A 109 -29.65 -11.59 -28.26
CA LEU A 109 -29.08 -12.92 -28.53
C LEU A 109 -30.17 -14.00 -28.62
N ALA A 110 -31.12 -14.02 -27.68
CA ALA A 110 -32.21 -14.98 -27.67
C ALA A 110 -33.15 -14.83 -28.89
N GLN A 111 -33.46 -13.59 -29.27
CA GLN A 111 -34.26 -13.27 -30.46
C GLN A 111 -33.54 -13.70 -31.75
N THR A 112 -32.26 -13.37 -31.90
CA THR A 112 -31.46 -13.81 -33.05
C THR A 112 -31.32 -15.32 -33.12
N ALA A 113 -31.13 -16.00 -31.98
CA ALA A 113 -31.09 -17.46 -31.93
C ALA A 113 -32.41 -18.10 -32.38
N THR A 114 -33.54 -17.49 -32.00
CA THR A 114 -34.88 -17.95 -32.40
C THR A 114 -35.11 -17.76 -33.90
N ALA A 115 -34.78 -16.59 -34.42
CA ALA A 115 -34.86 -16.27 -35.84
C ALA A 115 -33.98 -17.20 -36.68
N LEU A 116 -32.76 -17.47 -36.20
CA LEU A 116 -31.82 -18.36 -36.87
C LEU A 116 -32.34 -19.80 -36.97
N ALA A 117 -32.89 -20.34 -35.88
CA ALA A 117 -33.48 -21.68 -35.86
C ALA A 117 -34.66 -21.79 -36.85
N ALA A 118 -35.52 -20.78 -36.86
CA ALA A 118 -36.65 -20.67 -37.78
C ALA A 118 -36.22 -20.43 -39.23
N GLY A 119 -35.04 -19.85 -39.46
CA GLY A 119 -34.52 -19.50 -40.78
C GLY A 119 -35.11 -18.22 -41.35
N VAL A 120 -35.43 -17.26 -40.48
CA VAL A 120 -35.95 -15.94 -40.82
C VAL A 120 -34.97 -14.87 -40.37
N GLU A 121 -35.06 -13.68 -40.97
CA GLU A 121 -34.22 -12.53 -40.62
C GLU A 121 -34.38 -12.17 -39.14
N PRO A 122 -33.26 -11.96 -38.41
CA PRO A 122 -33.31 -11.55 -37.02
C PRO A 122 -33.88 -10.13 -36.91
N PRO A 123 -34.64 -9.84 -35.84
CA PRO A 123 -35.10 -8.49 -35.59
C PRO A 123 -33.92 -7.57 -35.30
N ARG A 124 -34.06 -6.29 -35.67
CA ARG A 124 -33.07 -5.27 -35.36
C ARG A 124 -32.95 -5.07 -33.83
N PRO A 125 -31.74 -5.03 -33.24
CA PRO A 125 -31.54 -4.83 -31.79
C PRO A 125 -31.83 -3.40 -31.30
N SER A 126 -33.06 -2.90 -31.46
CA SER A 126 -33.43 -1.50 -31.21
C SER A 126 -33.18 -1.03 -29.79
N ASP A 127 -33.46 -1.86 -28.78
CA ASP A 127 -33.24 -1.51 -27.38
C ASP A 127 -31.76 -1.35 -27.07
N LEU A 128 -30.91 -2.22 -27.62
CA LEU A 128 -29.46 -2.14 -27.44
C LEU A 128 -28.90 -0.86 -28.09
N LEU A 129 -29.32 -0.57 -29.33
CA LEU A 129 -28.91 0.65 -30.04
C LEU A 129 -29.35 1.93 -29.31
N LYS A 130 -30.58 1.95 -28.78
CA LYS A 130 -31.08 3.07 -27.99
C LYS A 130 -30.22 3.31 -26.74
N ILE A 131 -29.82 2.25 -26.04
CA ILE A 131 -28.93 2.38 -24.87
C ILE A 131 -27.55 2.91 -25.29
N CYS A 132 -27.01 2.48 -26.42
CA CYS A 132 -25.74 3.01 -26.95
C CYS A 132 -25.77 4.53 -27.21
N ASP A 133 -26.94 5.06 -27.59
CA ASP A 133 -27.14 6.49 -27.82
C ASP A 133 -27.36 7.26 -26.51
N GLU A 134 -27.94 6.61 -25.49
CA GLU A 134 -28.16 7.16 -24.14
C GLU A 134 -26.92 7.03 -23.21
N TRP A 135 -25.91 6.22 -23.60
CA TRP A 135 -24.78 5.90 -22.72
C TRP A 135 -23.97 7.16 -22.33
N PRO A 136 -23.61 7.35 -21.05
CA PRO A 136 -22.92 8.54 -20.58
C PRO A 136 -21.46 8.59 -21.07
N ARG A 137 -21.21 9.34 -22.15
CA ARG A 137 -19.88 9.45 -22.77
C ARG A 137 -18.97 10.52 -22.19
N ARG A 138 -19.52 11.53 -21.51
CA ARG A 138 -18.75 12.69 -21.07
C ARG A 138 -18.96 12.98 -19.59
N LEU A 139 -17.85 12.93 -18.85
CA LEU A 139 -17.73 13.61 -17.57
C LEU A 139 -17.68 15.14 -17.79
N HIS A 140 -18.07 15.92 -16.79
CA HIS A 140 -17.87 17.36 -16.83
C HIS A 140 -16.36 17.66 -16.85
N ALA A 141 -15.95 18.60 -17.72
CA ALA A 141 -14.55 19.02 -17.82
C ALA A 141 -14.06 19.58 -16.46
N GLY A 142 -12.87 19.17 -16.02
CA GLY A 142 -12.27 19.59 -14.74
C GLY A 142 -12.38 18.59 -13.58
N THR A 143 -12.76 17.34 -13.83
CA THR A 143 -12.73 16.28 -12.80
C THR A 143 -11.29 15.75 -12.67
N GLU A 144 -10.42 16.47 -11.96
CA GLU A 144 -9.09 15.97 -11.59
C GLU A 144 -9.24 14.90 -10.50
N VAL A 145 -8.58 13.76 -10.68
CA VAL A 145 -8.54 12.71 -9.66
C VAL A 145 -7.59 13.14 -8.57
N ASN A 146 -8.13 13.65 -7.47
CA ASN A 146 -7.33 14.02 -6.31
C ASN A 146 -7.45 12.94 -5.22
N LEU A 147 -6.32 12.32 -4.87
CA LEU A 147 -6.27 11.30 -3.81
C LEU A 147 -6.68 11.85 -2.45
N SER A 148 -6.47 13.15 -2.18
CA SER A 148 -6.94 13.78 -0.95
C SER A 148 -8.46 13.71 -0.83
N THR A 149 -9.22 13.95 -1.90
CA THR A 149 -10.69 13.83 -1.91
C THR A 149 -11.12 12.39 -1.64
N LEU A 150 -10.44 11.42 -2.27
CA LEU A 150 -10.72 9.99 -2.07
C LEU A 150 -10.53 9.58 -0.60
N TYR A 151 -9.48 10.09 0.04
CA TYR A 151 -9.19 9.79 1.45
C TYR A 151 -9.79 10.78 2.43
N GLY A 152 -10.52 11.82 2.00
CA GLY A 152 -11.03 12.87 2.88
C GLY A 152 -9.95 13.66 3.62
N LEU A 153 -8.83 13.95 2.95
CA LEU A 153 -7.66 14.66 3.48
C LEU A 153 -7.62 16.12 3.01
N ALA A 154 -6.91 16.96 3.77
CA ALA A 154 -6.67 18.35 3.39
C ALA A 154 -5.54 18.51 2.36
N GLU A 155 -4.58 17.58 2.36
CA GLU A 155 -3.41 17.59 1.48
C GLU A 155 -3.31 16.26 0.73
N GLU A 156 -2.66 16.29 -0.43
CA GLU A 156 -2.47 15.10 -1.23
C GLU A 156 -1.43 14.16 -0.61
N PRO A 157 -1.74 12.86 -0.46
CA PRO A 157 -0.83 11.90 0.15
C PRO A 157 0.23 11.39 -0.84
N VAL A 158 0.90 12.27 -1.58
CA VAL A 158 1.95 11.94 -2.55
C VAL A 158 3.24 12.70 -2.25
N ASP A 159 4.41 12.10 -2.54
CA ASP A 159 5.68 12.82 -2.44
C ASP A 159 5.97 13.73 -3.65
N ASP A 160 7.15 14.33 -3.63
CA ASP A 160 7.68 15.23 -4.65
C ASP A 160 7.82 14.58 -6.04
N ILE A 161 7.78 13.24 -6.12
CA ILE A 161 7.84 12.49 -7.37
C ILE A 161 6.48 11.89 -7.76
N GLY A 162 5.40 12.28 -7.06
CA GLY A 162 4.03 11.81 -7.29
C GLY A 162 3.76 10.37 -6.86
N ASP A 163 4.63 9.76 -6.02
CA ASP A 163 4.38 8.42 -5.48
C ASP A 163 3.51 8.51 -4.22
N LEU A 164 2.45 7.71 -4.17
CA LEU A 164 1.58 7.61 -3.00
C LEU A 164 2.38 7.30 -1.72
N LYS A 165 2.04 7.98 -0.63
CA LYS A 165 2.50 7.76 0.74
C LYS A 165 1.35 7.26 1.60
N PRO A 166 1.13 5.93 1.67
CA PRO A 166 0.09 5.36 2.52
C PRO A 166 0.23 5.74 3.99
N GLY A 167 1.47 5.94 4.46
CA GLY A 167 1.75 6.46 5.80
C GLY A 167 0.99 7.76 6.07
N TRP A 168 1.06 8.75 5.17
CA TRP A 168 0.41 10.05 5.41
C TRP A 168 -1.10 9.94 5.56
N VAL A 169 -1.73 8.98 4.88
CA VAL A 169 -3.14 8.65 5.09
C VAL A 169 -3.33 8.07 6.50
N LEU A 170 -2.54 7.07 6.89
CA LEU A 170 -2.61 6.46 8.22
C LEU A 170 -2.40 7.49 9.35
N GLU A 171 -1.51 8.46 9.15
CA GLU A 171 -1.27 9.56 10.08
C GLU A 171 -2.49 10.47 10.23
N ALA A 172 -3.13 10.84 9.12
CA ALA A 172 -4.32 11.68 9.16
C ALA A 172 -5.50 11.01 9.89
N TYR A 173 -5.50 9.68 9.95
CA TYR A 173 -6.47 8.87 10.67
C TYR A 173 -5.94 8.31 11.99
N LYS A 174 -4.86 8.89 12.55
CA LYS A 174 -4.35 8.47 13.86
C LYS A 174 -5.46 8.53 14.90
N TYR A 175 -5.60 7.44 15.66
CA TYR A 175 -6.65 7.22 16.68
C TYR A 175 -8.08 7.00 16.17
N ASP A 176 -8.36 7.11 14.86
CA ASP A 176 -9.70 6.86 14.30
C ASP A 176 -9.63 5.97 13.06
N ALA A 177 -9.09 4.78 13.29
CA ALA A 177 -8.86 3.83 12.23
C ALA A 177 -10.20 3.20 11.76
N ALA A 178 -11.24 3.19 12.60
CA ALA A 178 -12.61 2.83 12.21
C ALA A 178 -13.16 3.76 11.12
N ARG A 179 -12.91 5.07 11.22
CA ARG A 179 -13.27 6.04 10.17
C ARG A 179 -12.49 5.80 8.87
N LEU A 180 -11.20 5.46 8.95
CA LEU A 180 -10.44 5.06 7.75
C LEU A 180 -11.07 3.84 7.07
N LEU A 181 -11.44 2.80 7.83
CA LEU A 181 -12.13 1.63 7.26
C LEU A 181 -13.45 2.01 6.60
N ASN A 182 -14.24 2.87 7.23
CA ASN A 182 -15.49 3.37 6.66
C ASN A 182 -15.27 4.16 5.37
N GLN A 183 -14.15 4.89 5.26
CA GLN A 183 -13.74 5.58 4.05
C GLN A 183 -13.31 4.60 2.95
N LEU A 184 -12.55 3.54 3.28
CA LEU A 184 -12.01 2.59 2.31
C LEU A 184 -13.03 1.54 1.83
N ALA A 185 -13.94 1.10 2.70
CA ALA A 185 -14.85 -0.01 2.44
C ALA A 185 -15.71 0.15 1.18
N PRO A 186 -16.27 1.34 0.86
CA PRO A 186 -16.96 1.55 -0.42
C PRO A 186 -16.07 1.31 -1.63
N HIS A 187 -14.82 1.76 -1.62
CA HIS A 187 -13.86 1.59 -2.72
C HIS A 187 -13.43 0.13 -2.90
N LEU A 188 -13.15 -0.57 -1.80
CA LEU A 188 -12.85 -2.00 -1.84
C LEU A 188 -14.04 -2.80 -2.39
N SER A 189 -15.26 -2.46 -1.96
CA SER A 189 -16.48 -3.06 -2.50
C SER A 189 -16.67 -2.77 -4.00
N ALA A 190 -16.37 -1.55 -4.47
CA ALA A 190 -16.41 -1.21 -5.89
C ALA A 190 -15.39 -2.02 -6.70
N LEU A 191 -14.22 -2.29 -6.13
CA LEU A 191 -13.18 -3.17 -6.68
C LEU A 191 -13.53 -4.67 -6.59
N GLY A 192 -14.58 -5.03 -5.84
CA GLY A 192 -14.99 -6.42 -5.61
C GLY A 192 -14.08 -7.17 -4.64
N LEU A 193 -13.41 -6.45 -3.76
CA LEU A 193 -12.50 -6.99 -2.76
C LEU A 193 -13.14 -6.94 -1.37
N PRO A 194 -13.06 -8.01 -0.58
CA PRO A 194 -13.42 -7.96 0.84
C PRO A 194 -12.42 -7.08 1.62
N PRO A 195 -12.86 -6.43 2.71
CA PRO A 195 -11.94 -5.73 3.61
C PRO A 195 -10.96 -6.73 4.25
N THR A 196 -9.72 -6.29 4.47
CA THR A 196 -8.68 -7.07 5.15
C THR A 196 -8.33 -6.42 6.50
N SER A 197 -7.54 -7.09 7.34
CA SER A 197 -7.09 -6.52 8.62
C SER A 197 -5.87 -5.60 8.50
N ASP A 198 -5.30 -5.47 7.30
CA ASP A 198 -4.08 -4.73 7.01
C ASP A 198 -4.44 -3.39 6.37
N CYS A 199 -4.42 -2.33 7.19
CA CYS A 199 -4.81 -0.99 6.75
C CYS A 199 -3.81 -0.39 5.76
N LEU A 200 -2.53 -0.77 5.87
CA LEU A 200 -1.50 -0.33 4.94
C LEU A 200 -1.75 -0.92 3.55
N ALA A 201 -2.08 -2.21 3.46
CA ALA A 201 -2.41 -2.88 2.21
C ALA A 201 -3.68 -2.31 1.57
N MET A 202 -4.75 -2.09 2.35
CA MET A 202 -6.00 -1.51 1.84
C MET A 202 -5.80 -0.08 1.31
N THR A 203 -5.09 0.76 2.06
CA THR A 203 -4.76 2.13 1.65
C THR A 203 -3.89 2.12 0.38
N SER A 204 -2.84 1.31 0.37
CA SER A 204 -1.93 1.23 -0.80
C SER A 204 -2.70 0.78 -2.04
N LEU A 205 -3.52 -0.26 -1.93
CA LEU A 205 -4.31 -0.79 -3.03
C LEU A 205 -5.25 0.26 -3.63
N VAL A 206 -6.07 0.90 -2.81
CA VAL A 206 -7.04 1.88 -3.31
C VAL A 206 -6.32 3.05 -3.97
N GLY A 207 -5.23 3.54 -3.37
CA GLY A 207 -4.47 4.65 -3.91
C GLY A 207 -3.68 4.30 -5.17
N TRP A 208 -3.13 3.08 -5.28
CA TRP A 208 -2.42 2.66 -6.49
C TRP A 208 -3.34 2.45 -7.68
N ILE A 209 -4.59 2.02 -7.48
CA ILE A 209 -5.57 1.92 -8.55
C ILE A 209 -6.08 3.32 -8.93
N ALA A 210 -6.53 4.11 -7.94
CA ALA A 210 -7.11 5.43 -8.20
C ALA A 210 -6.10 6.44 -8.74
N GLY A 211 -4.85 6.40 -8.25
CA GLY A 211 -3.77 7.28 -8.68
C GLY A 211 -2.95 6.75 -9.87
N ALA A 212 -3.37 5.66 -10.51
CA ALA A 212 -2.75 5.22 -11.75
C ALA A 212 -3.14 6.16 -12.90
N PRO A 213 -2.25 6.43 -13.87
CA PRO A 213 -2.59 7.30 -15.01
C PRO A 213 -3.70 6.70 -15.89
N ASP A 214 -3.79 5.37 -15.98
CA ASP A 214 -4.96 4.65 -16.50
C ASP A 214 -5.52 3.72 -15.41
N PRO A 215 -6.49 4.19 -14.60
CA PRO A 215 -7.02 3.41 -13.50
C PRO A 215 -7.81 2.17 -13.96
N VAL A 216 -8.32 2.16 -15.20
CA VAL A 216 -9.02 1.01 -15.77
C VAL A 216 -8.02 -0.12 -16.07
N VAL A 217 -6.88 0.20 -16.69
CA VAL A 217 -5.78 -0.78 -16.88
C VAL A 217 -5.33 -1.31 -15.52
N ALA A 218 -5.11 -0.44 -14.54
CA ALA A 218 -4.68 -0.86 -13.21
C ALA A 218 -5.70 -1.82 -12.57
N TYR A 219 -7.00 -1.49 -12.60
CA TYR A 219 -8.04 -2.34 -12.05
C TYR A 219 -8.11 -3.70 -12.75
N VAL A 220 -8.14 -3.73 -14.09
CA VAL A 220 -8.31 -5.00 -14.82
C VAL A 220 -7.08 -5.90 -14.66
N SER A 221 -5.89 -5.30 -14.53
CA SER A 221 -4.63 -6.00 -14.24
C SER A 221 -4.63 -6.59 -12.83
N MET A 222 -5.12 -5.81 -11.85
CA MET A 222 -5.31 -6.28 -10.48
C MET A 222 -6.30 -7.46 -10.44
N ASP A 223 -7.50 -7.27 -10.99
CA ASP A 223 -8.55 -8.30 -11.00
C ASP A 223 -8.09 -9.59 -11.68
N SER A 224 -7.35 -9.50 -12.79
CA SER A 224 -6.82 -10.66 -13.51
C SER A 224 -5.77 -11.42 -12.70
N LEU A 225 -4.84 -10.71 -12.05
CA LEU A 225 -3.81 -11.35 -11.23
C LEU A 225 -4.42 -11.95 -9.95
N THR A 226 -5.35 -11.24 -9.29
CA THR A 226 -6.06 -11.73 -8.11
C THR A 226 -6.86 -12.99 -8.43
N LYS A 227 -7.62 -13.02 -9.54
CA LYS A 227 -8.35 -14.21 -9.98
C LYS A 227 -7.40 -15.35 -10.32
N GLY A 228 -6.33 -15.08 -11.08
CA GLY A 228 -5.32 -16.07 -11.42
C GLY A 228 -4.71 -16.74 -10.19
N LEU A 229 -4.32 -15.94 -9.18
CA LEU A 229 -3.81 -16.44 -7.90
C LEU A 229 -4.87 -17.22 -7.10
N ALA A 230 -6.13 -16.81 -7.14
CA ALA A 230 -7.21 -17.49 -6.43
C ALA A 230 -7.58 -18.85 -7.06
N THR A 231 -7.41 -19.02 -8.37
CA THR A 231 -7.72 -20.27 -9.10
C THR A 231 -6.53 -21.22 -9.24
N ALA A 232 -5.30 -20.73 -9.03
CA ALA A 232 -4.08 -21.54 -9.16
C ALA A 232 -3.95 -22.58 -8.03
N SER A 233 -3.13 -23.61 -8.25
CA SER A 233 -2.74 -24.50 -7.15
C SER A 233 -1.94 -23.73 -6.10
N PRO A 234 -1.98 -24.13 -4.82
CA PRO A 234 -1.23 -23.45 -3.76
C PRO A 234 0.27 -23.34 -4.06
N GLU A 235 0.87 -24.38 -4.64
CA GLU A 235 2.29 -24.42 -5.00
C GLU A 235 2.65 -23.38 -6.06
N LEU A 236 1.80 -23.24 -7.09
CA LEU A 236 2.01 -22.26 -8.16
C LEU A 236 1.83 -20.83 -7.64
N ALA A 237 0.79 -20.59 -6.83
CA ALA A 237 0.58 -19.30 -6.20
C ALA A 237 1.79 -18.91 -5.33
N ASP A 238 2.28 -19.84 -4.50
CA ASP A 238 3.43 -19.60 -3.63
C ASP A 238 4.73 -19.39 -4.44
N GLN A 239 4.92 -20.06 -5.59
CA GLN A 239 6.03 -19.80 -6.51
C GLN A 239 5.98 -18.39 -7.12
N VAL A 240 4.80 -17.95 -7.58
CA VAL A 240 4.59 -16.58 -8.09
C VAL A 240 4.89 -15.55 -6.99
N MET A 241 4.32 -15.75 -5.80
CA MET A 241 4.52 -14.85 -4.66
C MET A 241 6.00 -14.81 -4.22
N GLY A 242 6.67 -15.95 -4.19
CA GLY A 242 8.09 -16.07 -3.87
C GLY A 242 8.98 -15.35 -4.89
N TYR A 243 8.67 -15.47 -6.19
CA TYR A 243 9.41 -14.79 -7.26
C TYR A 243 9.39 -13.26 -7.10
N PHE A 244 8.22 -12.70 -6.80
CA PHE A 244 8.07 -11.26 -6.62
C PHE A 244 8.63 -10.78 -5.29
N ARG A 245 8.48 -11.53 -4.20
CA ARG A 245 9.07 -11.20 -2.90
C ARG A 245 10.59 -11.03 -3.00
N GLN A 246 11.28 -11.92 -3.72
CA GLN A 246 12.74 -11.82 -3.92
C GLN A 246 13.18 -10.60 -4.73
N ARG A 247 12.28 -9.99 -5.52
CA ARG A 247 12.58 -8.88 -6.44
C ARG A 247 11.97 -7.55 -6.02
N GLU A 248 11.15 -7.55 -4.98
CA GLU A 248 10.36 -6.42 -4.52
C GLU A 248 11.22 -5.15 -4.33
N ARG A 249 12.36 -5.28 -3.65
CA ARG A 249 13.33 -4.17 -3.47
C ARG A 249 13.80 -3.58 -4.80
N GLY A 250 14.24 -4.42 -5.73
CA GLY A 250 14.73 -3.96 -7.03
C GLY A 250 13.63 -3.28 -7.86
N ARG A 251 12.40 -3.77 -7.76
CA ARG A 251 11.23 -3.20 -8.45
C ARG A 251 10.81 -1.85 -7.89
N LEU A 252 10.73 -1.72 -6.56
CA LEU A 252 10.42 -0.44 -5.89
C LEU A 252 11.46 0.64 -6.25
N GLN A 253 12.74 0.28 -6.26
CA GLN A 253 13.82 1.19 -6.66
C GLN A 253 13.73 1.58 -8.14
N ALA A 254 13.45 0.63 -9.02
CA ALA A 254 13.26 0.90 -10.44
C ALA A 254 12.07 1.86 -10.67
N ARG A 255 10.93 1.64 -10.00
CA ARG A 255 9.75 2.51 -10.06
C ARG A 255 10.07 3.94 -9.59
N ARG A 256 10.69 4.10 -8.42
CA ARG A 256 11.09 5.43 -7.91
C ARG A 256 12.06 6.14 -8.86
N ARG A 257 13.00 5.40 -9.46
CA ARG A 257 13.92 5.97 -10.46
C ARG A 257 13.15 6.46 -11.69
N ILE A 258 12.20 5.68 -12.19
CA ILE A 258 11.34 6.06 -13.32
C ILE A 258 10.55 7.34 -13.00
N LEU A 259 9.88 7.39 -11.85
CA LEU A 259 9.07 8.55 -11.45
C LEU A 259 9.93 9.82 -11.29
N ARG A 260 11.14 9.69 -10.74
CA ARG A 260 12.13 10.79 -10.72
C ARG A 260 12.50 11.25 -12.12
N THR A 261 12.79 10.31 -13.03
CA THR A 261 13.11 10.65 -14.43
C THR A 261 11.96 11.38 -15.10
N ILE A 262 10.71 10.94 -14.90
CA ILE A 262 9.50 11.64 -15.40
C ILE A 262 9.46 13.08 -14.87
N THR A 263 9.60 13.24 -13.56
CA THR A 263 9.53 14.53 -12.89
C THR A 263 10.65 15.47 -13.36
N SER A 264 11.89 15.00 -13.46
CA SER A 264 13.02 15.80 -13.93
C SER A 264 12.94 16.16 -15.42
N ALA A 265 12.32 15.30 -16.22
CA ALA A 265 12.19 15.53 -17.65
C ALA A 265 11.10 16.54 -17.99
N ALA A 266 10.11 16.76 -17.12
CA ALA A 266 8.95 17.63 -17.38
C ALA A 266 9.36 19.04 -17.86
N ASP A 267 10.42 19.61 -17.27
CA ASP A 267 10.93 20.96 -17.57
C ASP A 267 12.14 20.97 -18.53
N SER A 268 12.48 19.82 -19.11
CA SER A 268 13.63 19.69 -20.03
C SER A 268 13.26 20.01 -21.48
N ASP A 269 14.27 20.20 -22.33
CA ASP A 269 14.06 20.38 -23.77
C ASP A 269 13.43 19.13 -24.44
N ALA A 270 12.99 19.27 -25.69
CA ALA A 270 12.26 18.21 -26.39
C ALA A 270 13.08 16.92 -26.58
N GLU A 271 14.38 17.04 -26.85
CA GLU A 271 15.26 15.89 -27.04
C GLU A 271 15.52 15.16 -25.72
N ALA A 272 15.83 15.89 -24.65
CA ALA A 272 15.97 15.33 -23.32
C ALA A 272 14.69 14.62 -22.85
N ARG A 273 13.50 15.19 -23.14
CA ARG A 273 12.21 14.53 -22.87
C ARG A 273 12.01 13.25 -23.67
N ALA A 274 12.41 13.25 -24.95
CA ALA A 274 12.34 12.06 -25.79
C ALA A 274 13.28 10.95 -25.29
N LEU A 275 14.53 11.27 -24.96
CA LEU A 275 15.48 10.30 -24.41
C LEU A 275 15.01 9.76 -23.05
N ALA A 276 14.45 10.62 -22.20
CA ALA A 276 13.86 10.20 -20.94
C ALA A 276 12.68 9.23 -21.16
N ALA A 277 11.75 9.56 -22.07
CA ALA A 277 10.60 8.71 -22.38
C ALA A 277 11.03 7.35 -22.94
N ALA A 278 12.08 7.30 -23.76
CA ALA A 278 12.65 6.06 -24.29
C ALA A 278 13.26 5.18 -23.17
N ASP A 279 14.06 5.76 -22.25
CA ASP A 279 14.60 5.01 -21.10
C ASP A 279 13.50 4.53 -20.15
N ILE A 280 12.49 5.36 -19.89
CA ILE A 280 11.32 5.01 -19.07
C ILE A 280 10.57 3.83 -19.69
N TYR A 281 10.22 3.93 -20.98
CA TYR A 281 9.56 2.88 -21.74
C TYR A 281 10.32 1.56 -21.62
N ARG A 282 11.63 1.58 -21.93
CA ARG A 282 12.50 0.40 -21.87
C ARG A 282 12.50 -0.25 -20.50
N ARG A 283 12.61 0.54 -19.42
CA ARG A 283 12.61 0.02 -18.04
C ARG A 283 11.30 -0.64 -17.67
N PHE A 284 10.18 -0.12 -18.14
CA PHE A 284 8.87 -0.71 -17.89
C PHE A 284 8.67 -2.03 -18.64
N VAL A 285 8.98 -2.04 -19.94
CA VAL A 285 8.71 -3.22 -20.77
C VAL A 285 9.61 -4.41 -20.41
N GLU A 286 10.91 -4.18 -20.18
CA GLU A 286 11.85 -5.25 -19.80
C GLU A 286 11.79 -5.61 -18.31
N GLY A 287 11.18 -4.74 -17.50
CA GLY A 287 10.94 -4.92 -16.07
C GLY A 287 9.51 -5.42 -15.77
N PRO A 288 8.62 -4.60 -15.18
CA PRO A 288 7.27 -4.99 -14.78
C PRO A 288 6.44 -5.72 -15.84
N VAL A 289 6.38 -5.23 -17.09
CA VAL A 289 5.52 -5.83 -18.12
C VAL A 289 5.94 -7.26 -18.41
N ARG A 290 7.25 -7.49 -18.64
CA ARG A 290 7.79 -8.84 -18.84
C ARG A 290 7.54 -9.75 -17.64
N GLN A 291 7.79 -9.25 -16.42
CA GLN A 291 7.73 -10.06 -15.20
C GLN A 291 6.29 -10.47 -14.87
N PHE A 292 5.35 -9.52 -14.87
CA PHE A 292 3.95 -9.81 -14.59
C PHE A 292 3.24 -10.49 -15.75
N GLY A 293 3.54 -10.13 -17.00
CA GLY A 293 3.01 -10.84 -18.17
C GLY A 293 3.38 -12.31 -18.16
N TRP A 294 4.61 -12.65 -17.78
CA TRP A 294 5.03 -14.04 -17.59
C TRP A 294 4.32 -14.71 -16.40
N ALA A 295 4.18 -14.03 -15.26
CA ALA A 295 3.47 -14.59 -14.11
C ALA A 295 1.99 -14.88 -14.43
N LEU A 296 1.29 -13.97 -15.11
CA LEU A 296 -0.08 -14.15 -15.59
C LEU A 296 -0.18 -15.35 -16.54
N ARG A 297 0.79 -15.53 -17.44
CA ARG A 297 0.86 -16.71 -18.31
C ARG A 297 1.00 -17.99 -17.50
N CYS A 298 1.89 -18.03 -16.51
CA CYS A 298 2.06 -19.20 -15.65
C CYS A 298 0.78 -19.54 -14.88
N LEU A 299 0.08 -18.54 -14.33
CA LEU A 299 -1.21 -18.72 -13.67
C LEU A 299 -2.29 -19.23 -14.63
N HIS A 300 -2.32 -18.71 -15.86
CA HIS A 300 -3.28 -19.14 -16.88
C HIS A 300 -3.05 -20.58 -17.35
N VAL A 301 -1.79 -20.97 -17.56
CA VAL A 301 -1.41 -22.33 -17.98
C VAL A 301 -1.47 -23.33 -16.81
N GLY A 302 -1.43 -22.86 -15.57
CA GLY A 302 -1.38 -23.71 -14.38
C GLY A 302 -0.02 -24.37 -14.15
N ALA A 303 1.06 -23.82 -14.72
CA ALA A 303 2.40 -24.39 -14.62
C ALA A 303 3.49 -23.32 -14.54
N TRP A 304 4.45 -23.55 -13.65
CA TRP A 304 5.65 -22.72 -13.52
C TRP A 304 6.69 -23.06 -14.59
N SER A 305 7.39 -22.04 -15.08
CA SER A 305 8.45 -22.17 -16.09
C SER A 305 9.56 -21.17 -15.82
N VAL A 306 10.69 -21.26 -16.52
CA VAL A 306 11.74 -20.23 -16.39
C VAL A 306 11.28 -18.93 -17.06
N PRO A 307 11.50 -17.73 -16.45
CA PRO A 307 11.12 -16.46 -17.07
C PRO A 307 11.72 -16.30 -18.47
N PRO A 308 10.91 -16.18 -19.53
CA PRO A 308 11.40 -16.07 -20.89
C PRO A 308 11.76 -14.62 -21.26
N THR A 309 12.26 -14.43 -22.48
CA THR A 309 12.49 -13.10 -23.07
C THR A 309 11.18 -12.37 -23.31
N LEU A 310 11.22 -11.02 -23.37
CA LEU A 310 10.02 -10.20 -23.57
C LEU A 310 9.24 -10.60 -24.83
N GLY A 311 9.92 -10.91 -25.94
CA GLY A 311 9.25 -11.36 -27.18
C GLY A 311 8.36 -12.59 -26.96
N ARG A 312 8.86 -13.61 -26.24
CA ARG A 312 8.07 -14.80 -25.91
C ARG A 312 6.92 -14.51 -24.94
N VAL A 313 7.11 -13.56 -24.01
CA VAL A 313 6.02 -13.12 -23.13
C VAL A 313 4.94 -12.43 -23.94
N ARG A 314 5.31 -11.51 -24.83
CA ARG A 314 4.41 -10.80 -25.73
C ARG A 314 3.60 -11.77 -26.58
N ASP A 315 4.25 -12.71 -27.26
CA ASP A 315 3.55 -13.67 -28.12
C ASP A 315 2.56 -14.53 -27.34
N ALA A 316 2.93 -14.93 -26.11
CA ALA A 316 2.02 -15.64 -25.22
C ALA A 316 0.86 -14.77 -24.73
N MET A 317 1.09 -13.48 -24.48
CA MET A 317 0.05 -12.52 -24.11
C MET A 317 -0.91 -12.24 -25.28
N LEU A 318 -0.39 -12.13 -26.50
CA LEU A 318 -1.18 -11.99 -27.73
C LEU A 318 -2.07 -13.21 -28.00
N GLY A 319 -1.55 -14.41 -27.73
CA GLY A 319 -2.31 -15.67 -27.78
C GLY A 319 -3.21 -15.91 -26.57
N GLY A 320 -3.20 -15.02 -25.58
CA GLY A 320 -3.97 -15.12 -24.33
C GLY A 320 -5.34 -14.45 -24.38
N GLY A 321 -5.93 -14.23 -23.20
CA GLY A 321 -7.21 -13.53 -23.04
C GLY A 321 -7.17 -12.04 -23.46
N THR A 322 -8.35 -11.41 -23.50
CA THR A 322 -8.55 -10.05 -24.03
C THR A 322 -7.66 -8.99 -23.38
N LEU A 323 -7.46 -9.02 -22.05
CA LEU A 323 -6.58 -8.08 -21.35
C LEU A 323 -5.11 -8.28 -21.72
N ALA A 324 -4.58 -9.50 -21.58
CA ALA A 324 -3.16 -9.77 -21.81
C ALA A 324 -2.78 -9.37 -23.23
N ARG A 325 -3.65 -9.68 -24.20
CA ARG A 325 -3.50 -9.25 -25.58
C ARG A 325 -3.44 -7.72 -25.70
N ARG A 326 -4.38 -7.01 -25.09
CA ARG A 326 -4.41 -5.54 -25.12
C ARG A 326 -3.15 -4.92 -24.52
N ILE A 327 -2.69 -5.39 -23.37
CA ILE A 327 -1.43 -4.92 -22.77
C ILE A 327 -0.25 -5.21 -23.70
N ALA A 328 -0.21 -6.37 -24.36
CA ALA A 328 0.86 -6.69 -25.30
C ALA A 328 0.84 -5.81 -26.57
N GLU A 329 -0.34 -5.43 -27.05
CA GLU A 329 -0.53 -4.53 -28.20
C GLU A 329 -0.19 -3.07 -27.84
N ASP A 330 -0.67 -2.60 -26.69
CA ASP A 330 -0.60 -1.19 -26.28
C ASP A 330 0.73 -0.84 -25.59
N ALA A 331 1.34 -1.78 -24.86
CA ALA A 331 2.56 -1.52 -24.08
C ALA A 331 3.85 -2.00 -24.75
N VAL A 332 3.81 -2.96 -25.70
CA VAL A 332 5.03 -3.54 -26.30
C VAL A 332 5.19 -3.13 -27.75
N LEU A 333 5.85 -1.99 -27.96
CA LEU A 333 6.26 -1.48 -29.26
C LEU A 333 7.52 -2.21 -29.73
N VAL A 334 7.35 -3.18 -30.63
CA VAL A 334 8.42 -4.09 -31.09
C VAL A 334 9.59 -3.31 -31.71
N SER A 335 9.31 -2.37 -32.61
CA SER A 335 10.32 -1.58 -33.32
C SER A 335 11.13 -0.71 -32.35
N MET A 336 10.47 -0.02 -31.43
CA MET A 336 11.12 0.76 -30.36
C MET A 336 12.05 -0.11 -29.51
N ARG A 337 11.56 -1.26 -29.07
CA ARG A 337 12.33 -2.19 -28.23
C ARG A 337 13.54 -2.76 -28.95
N ASN A 338 13.41 -3.07 -30.24
CA ASN A 338 14.53 -3.59 -31.02
C ASN A 338 15.56 -2.50 -31.31
N GLY A 339 15.14 -1.28 -31.65
CA GLY A 339 16.04 -0.14 -31.81
C GLY A 339 16.85 0.14 -30.54
N GLU A 340 16.20 0.14 -29.37
CA GLU A 340 16.88 0.24 -28.07
C GLU A 340 17.85 -0.91 -27.79
N ALA A 341 17.49 -2.14 -28.18
CA ALA A 341 18.32 -3.33 -27.92
C ALA A 341 19.55 -3.42 -28.82
N HIS A 342 19.51 -2.78 -29.99
CA HIS A 342 20.59 -2.77 -30.98
C HIS A 342 21.34 -1.43 -31.06
N GLU A 343 20.98 -0.46 -30.20
CA GLU A 343 21.57 0.89 -30.19
C GLU A 343 21.31 1.67 -31.50
N ASP A 344 20.24 1.35 -32.21
CA ASP A 344 19.84 1.91 -33.52
C ASP A 344 18.71 2.95 -33.41
N LEU A 345 18.34 3.36 -32.18
CA LEU A 345 17.25 4.32 -31.95
C LEU A 345 17.74 5.77 -32.13
N GLU A 346 17.18 6.47 -33.10
CA GLU A 346 17.44 7.90 -33.33
C GLU A 346 16.22 8.76 -32.96
N TRP A 347 16.45 10.00 -32.52
CA TRP A 347 15.40 11.00 -32.29
C TRP A 347 15.40 12.06 -33.40
N ASP A 348 14.26 12.25 -34.06
CA ASP A 348 14.04 13.33 -35.03
C ASP A 348 13.23 14.45 -34.36
N GLY A 349 13.94 15.45 -33.85
CA GLY A 349 13.34 16.61 -33.18
C GLY A 349 12.53 17.54 -34.09
N VAL A 350 12.58 17.38 -35.42
CA VAL A 350 11.77 18.17 -36.35
C VAL A 350 10.37 17.58 -36.48
N ARG A 351 10.28 16.25 -36.52
CA ARG A 351 9.02 15.51 -36.68
C ARG A 351 8.44 14.97 -35.38
N ASN A 352 9.17 15.10 -34.26
CA ASN A 352 8.81 14.57 -32.95
C ASN A 352 8.55 13.05 -32.96
N HIS A 353 9.39 12.31 -33.67
CA HIS A 353 9.34 10.85 -33.71
C HIS A 353 10.69 10.23 -33.37
N TYR A 354 10.65 8.97 -32.97
CA TYR A 354 11.82 8.10 -32.98
C TYR A 354 11.93 7.42 -34.34
N VAL A 355 13.16 7.15 -34.79
CA VAL A 355 13.45 6.44 -36.03
C VAL A 355 14.26 5.19 -35.72
N VAL A 356 13.82 4.05 -36.26
CA VAL A 356 14.54 2.76 -36.20
C VAL A 356 14.41 2.10 -37.56
N ASP A 357 15.52 1.78 -38.23
CA ASP A 357 15.52 1.11 -39.55
C ASP A 357 14.57 1.77 -40.59
N GLY A 358 14.39 3.09 -40.52
CA GLY A 358 13.49 3.86 -41.39
C GLY A 358 12.00 3.81 -41.00
N GLU A 359 11.62 3.09 -39.93
CA GLU A 359 10.29 3.16 -39.31
C GLU A 359 10.20 4.34 -38.34
N ALA A 360 9.15 5.16 -38.48
CA ALA A 360 8.87 6.28 -37.59
C ALA A 360 7.91 5.87 -36.46
N ILE A 361 8.25 6.22 -35.22
CA ILE A 361 7.46 5.94 -34.03
C ILE A 361 7.16 7.25 -33.32
N GLU A 362 5.88 7.64 -33.27
CA GLU A 362 5.44 8.88 -32.64
C GLU A 362 5.80 8.94 -31.14
N TYR A 363 6.25 10.11 -30.68
CA TYR A 363 6.55 10.33 -29.27
C TYR A 363 5.36 10.01 -28.35
N GLU A 364 4.16 10.47 -28.73
CA GLU A 364 2.92 10.25 -27.99
C GLU A 364 2.60 8.76 -27.83
N ARG A 365 2.96 7.94 -28.83
CA ARG A 365 2.77 6.49 -28.78
C ARG A 365 3.69 5.83 -27.74
N VAL A 366 4.93 6.30 -27.60
CA VAL A 366 5.87 5.81 -26.57
C VAL A 366 5.43 6.23 -25.17
N VAL A 367 4.93 7.46 -25.04
CA VAL A 367 4.33 7.96 -23.78
C VAL A 367 3.11 7.13 -23.39
N ALA A 368 2.18 6.89 -24.33
CA ALA A 368 1.00 6.07 -24.10
C ALA A 368 1.35 4.63 -23.68
N ALA A 369 2.35 4.01 -24.33
CA ALA A 369 2.83 2.69 -23.94
C ALA A 369 3.42 2.67 -22.51
N SER A 370 4.12 3.74 -22.12
CA SER A 370 4.67 3.90 -20.77
C SER A 370 3.56 4.09 -19.71
N VAL A 371 2.51 4.85 -20.04
CA VAL A 371 1.31 5.03 -19.20
C VAL A 371 0.60 3.69 -18.97
N THR A 372 0.36 2.92 -20.03
CA THR A 372 -0.23 1.58 -19.94
C THR A 372 0.65 0.67 -19.06
N SER A 373 1.97 0.73 -19.23
CA SER A 373 2.90 -0.10 -18.47
C SER A 373 2.95 0.24 -16.97
N LEU A 374 2.93 1.53 -16.62
CA LEU A 374 2.88 1.97 -15.22
C LEU A 374 1.56 1.55 -14.57
N SER A 375 0.44 1.71 -15.28
CA SER A 375 -0.87 1.31 -14.78
C SER A 375 -0.97 -0.20 -14.60
N PHE A 376 -0.40 -0.97 -15.51
CA PHE A 376 -0.25 -2.43 -15.40
C PHE A 376 0.58 -2.82 -14.16
N ASP A 377 1.74 -2.19 -13.94
CA ASP A 377 2.59 -2.41 -12.76
C ASP A 377 1.83 -2.13 -11.45
N ARG A 378 1.13 -0.99 -11.35
CA ARG A 378 0.31 -0.62 -10.17
C ARG A 378 -0.79 -1.62 -9.90
N GLY A 379 -1.50 -2.05 -10.94
CA GLY A 379 -2.56 -3.04 -10.83
C GLY A 379 -2.06 -4.39 -10.32
N CYS A 380 -0.95 -4.86 -10.87
CA CYS A 380 -0.37 -6.12 -10.42
C CYS A 380 0.23 -6.02 -8.99
N GLU A 381 0.84 -4.90 -8.61
CA GLU A 381 1.28 -4.67 -7.21
C GLU A 381 0.10 -4.67 -6.23
N ALA A 382 -1.00 -4.00 -6.58
CA ALA A 382 -2.23 -4.02 -5.80
C ALA A 382 -2.75 -5.46 -5.59
N ALA A 383 -2.72 -6.29 -6.62
CA ALA A 383 -3.11 -7.70 -6.50
C ALA A 383 -2.18 -8.51 -5.59
N LEU A 384 -0.86 -8.29 -5.65
CA LEU A 384 0.09 -8.94 -4.74
C LEU A 384 -0.16 -8.52 -3.29
N ALA A 385 -0.34 -7.22 -3.03
CA ALA A 385 -0.66 -6.67 -1.71
C ALA A 385 -1.95 -7.28 -1.15
N PHE A 386 -3.02 -7.31 -1.95
CA PHE A 386 -4.29 -7.91 -1.56
C PHE A 386 -4.18 -9.42 -1.28
N HIS A 387 -3.46 -10.16 -2.13
CA HIS A 387 -3.29 -11.60 -1.94
C HIS A 387 -2.58 -11.92 -0.61
N ARG A 388 -1.57 -11.13 -0.23
CA ARG A 388 -0.89 -11.28 1.07
C ARG A 388 -1.83 -10.98 2.23
N ALA A 389 -2.47 -9.82 2.19
CA ALA A 389 -3.33 -9.34 3.27
C ALA A 389 -4.56 -10.23 3.49
N SER A 390 -5.15 -10.79 2.42
CA SER A 390 -6.33 -11.67 2.51
C SER A 390 -6.03 -13.05 3.09
N ARG A 391 -4.76 -13.50 3.09
CA ARG A 391 -4.35 -14.78 3.67
C ARG A 391 -3.93 -14.68 5.14
N ARG A 392 -3.95 -13.48 5.73
CA ARG A 392 -3.55 -13.26 7.12
C ARG A 392 -4.53 -13.95 8.09
N PRO A 393 -4.06 -14.83 9.00
CA PRO A 393 -4.92 -15.43 10.01
C PRO A 393 -5.46 -14.37 10.98
N LEU A 394 -6.78 -14.36 11.21
CA LEU A 394 -7.49 -13.40 12.09
C LEU A 394 -7.04 -13.37 13.56
N ARG A 395 -6.20 -14.33 14.01
CA ARG A 395 -5.84 -14.53 15.42
C ARG A 395 -4.37 -14.24 15.77
N ALA A 396 -3.56 -13.77 14.82
CA ALA A 396 -2.17 -13.48 15.11
C ALA A 396 -2.03 -12.06 15.71
N ALA A 397 -2.28 -11.93 17.01
CA ALA A 397 -1.91 -10.73 17.77
C ALA A 397 -0.37 -10.67 17.86
N VAL A 398 0.28 -10.36 16.76
CA VAL A 398 1.71 -10.12 16.71
C VAL A 398 1.92 -8.65 17.07
N TYR A 399 2.51 -8.39 18.24
CA TYR A 399 2.75 -7.04 18.73
C TYR A 399 3.94 -6.35 18.04
N THR A 400 4.88 -7.13 17.51
CA THR A 400 6.10 -6.64 16.85
C THR A 400 6.13 -6.99 15.37
N PRO A 401 6.52 -6.08 14.47
CA PRO A 401 6.54 -6.38 13.04
C PRO A 401 7.56 -7.49 12.74
N ILE A 402 7.19 -8.44 11.87
CA ILE A 402 8.07 -9.51 11.40
C ILE A 402 8.57 -9.15 10.00
N ALA A 403 9.90 -9.11 9.81
CA ALA A 403 10.54 -8.73 8.55
C ALA A 403 10.00 -9.53 7.35
N ASP A 404 10.02 -10.86 7.44
CA ASP A 404 9.68 -11.77 6.34
C ASP A 404 8.24 -12.31 6.43
N ASP A 405 7.32 -11.55 7.05
CA ASP A 405 5.90 -11.93 7.12
C ASP A 405 5.32 -12.13 5.71
N PRO A 406 4.93 -13.36 5.34
CA PRO A 406 4.40 -13.63 4.00
C PRO A 406 3.03 -13.00 3.75
N PHE A 407 2.33 -12.54 4.78
CA PHE A 407 0.97 -12.00 4.73
C PHE A 407 0.90 -10.47 4.78
N SER A 408 2.05 -9.80 4.88
CA SER A 408 2.12 -8.34 4.99
C SER A 408 2.72 -7.69 3.73
N MET A 409 2.58 -6.37 3.66
CA MET A 409 3.30 -5.51 2.70
C MET A 409 4.81 -5.68 2.81
N SER A 410 5.55 -5.21 1.80
CA SER A 410 7.02 -5.29 1.81
C SER A 410 7.60 -4.70 3.10
N ARG A 411 8.67 -5.31 3.62
CA ARG A 411 9.32 -4.83 4.86
C ARG A 411 9.79 -3.37 4.74
N TRP A 412 10.15 -2.93 3.53
CA TRP A 412 10.57 -1.56 3.24
C TRP A 412 9.41 -0.57 3.29
N GLU A 413 8.27 -0.90 2.67
CA GLU A 413 7.07 -0.05 2.71
C GLU A 413 6.50 0.01 4.12
N ARG A 414 6.51 -1.10 4.87
CA ARG A 414 6.13 -1.10 6.29
C ARG A 414 7.06 -0.21 7.11
N ALA A 415 8.37 -0.31 6.92
CA ALA A 415 9.34 0.53 7.63
C ALA A 415 9.12 2.03 7.32
N GLU A 416 8.90 2.39 6.06
CA GLU A 416 8.54 3.76 5.67
C GLU A 416 7.20 4.20 6.29
N ALA A 417 6.18 3.33 6.31
CA ALA A 417 4.88 3.62 6.87
C ALA A 417 4.93 3.92 8.38
N TYR A 418 5.79 3.24 9.15
CA TYR A 418 5.99 3.55 10.57
C TYR A 418 6.48 5.00 10.79
N PHE A 419 7.36 5.52 9.94
CA PHE A 419 7.79 6.92 9.97
C PHE A 419 6.79 7.90 9.32
N GLY A 420 5.73 7.39 8.72
CA GLY A 420 4.58 8.16 8.27
C GLY A 420 3.37 7.99 9.17
N SER A 421 3.52 7.59 10.43
CA SER A 421 2.39 7.35 11.34
C SER A 421 2.67 7.90 12.75
N ASN A 422 1.66 7.90 13.63
CA ASN A 422 1.77 8.26 15.05
C ASN A 422 2.33 9.68 15.32
N GLY A 423 1.93 10.69 14.57
CA GLY A 423 2.46 12.06 14.64
C GLY A 423 3.52 12.35 13.57
N LEU A 424 4.11 11.33 12.95
CA LEU A 424 5.25 11.50 12.06
C LEU A 424 4.82 11.64 10.60
N ARG A 425 5.56 12.47 9.86
CA ARG A 425 5.40 12.62 8.41
C ARG A 425 6.77 12.51 7.72
N ALA A 426 7.12 11.30 7.29
CA ALA A 426 8.29 11.05 6.46
C ALA A 426 8.11 11.64 5.07
N VAL A 427 8.98 12.58 4.70
CA VAL A 427 9.02 13.22 3.37
C VAL A 427 9.93 12.45 2.43
N ARG A 428 11.08 11.98 2.95
CA ARG A 428 12.06 11.20 2.18
C ARG A 428 12.62 10.07 3.03
N THR A 429 12.91 8.94 2.39
CA THR A 429 13.54 7.78 3.02
C THR A 429 14.67 7.24 2.15
N GLU A 430 15.78 6.88 2.81
CA GLU A 430 16.91 6.14 2.27
C GLU A 430 17.17 4.95 3.17
N LEU A 431 16.43 3.87 2.96
CA LEU A 431 16.55 2.67 3.79
C LEU A 431 17.60 1.70 3.22
N ASN A 432 18.15 2.02 2.03
CA ASN A 432 18.97 1.12 1.22
C ASN A 432 20.47 1.24 1.49
N GLY A 433 20.90 1.15 2.74
CA GLY A 433 22.30 1.26 3.13
C GLY A 433 22.58 0.63 4.49
N ARG A 434 23.86 0.59 4.90
CA ARG A 434 24.24 0.22 6.27
C ARG A 434 23.67 1.23 7.28
N THR A 435 23.49 2.48 6.85
CA THR A 435 22.78 3.51 7.60
C THR A 435 21.48 3.82 6.87
N ALA A 436 20.34 3.61 7.54
CA ALA A 436 19.04 4.04 7.05
C ALA A 436 18.78 5.49 7.48
N ARG A 437 18.35 6.33 6.53
CA ARG A 437 18.06 7.75 6.77
C ARG A 437 16.60 8.08 6.49
N VAL A 438 16.02 8.89 7.37
CA VAL A 438 14.63 9.35 7.25
C VAL A 438 14.60 10.86 7.45
N TRP A 439 13.95 11.58 6.53
CA TRP A 439 13.70 13.01 6.66
C TRP A 439 12.23 13.23 6.98
N LEU A 440 11.97 13.79 8.16
CA LEU A 440 10.64 14.15 8.62
C LEU A 440 10.32 15.59 8.28
N ALA A 441 9.05 15.89 8.00
CA ALA A 441 8.59 17.26 7.80
C ALA A 441 8.85 18.13 9.04
N ARG A 442 8.68 17.56 10.24
CA ARG A 442 8.94 18.19 11.53
C ARG A 442 9.31 17.13 12.57
N LEU A 443 10.06 17.54 13.60
CA LEU A 443 10.35 16.73 14.77
C LEU A 443 10.34 17.65 16.00
N GLU A 444 9.26 17.54 16.76
CA GLU A 444 9.00 18.34 17.98
C GLU A 444 8.95 17.40 19.20
N PHE A 445 8.80 17.96 20.40
CA PHE A 445 8.76 17.21 21.66
C PHE A 445 7.80 16.00 21.62
N GLU A 446 6.57 16.19 21.15
CA GLU A 446 5.54 15.14 21.06
C GLU A 446 5.91 14.00 20.10
N HIS A 447 6.84 14.25 19.18
CA HIS A 447 7.24 13.31 18.14
C HIS A 447 8.41 12.41 18.57
N ILE A 448 9.06 12.65 19.70
CA ILE A 448 10.24 11.88 20.14
C ILE A 448 9.89 10.40 20.39
N ASN A 449 8.85 10.14 21.20
CA ASN A 449 8.44 8.76 21.49
C ASN A 449 7.92 8.02 20.25
N PRO A 450 7.04 8.61 19.42
CA PRO A 450 6.69 8.03 18.13
C PRO A 450 7.90 7.74 17.23
N CYS A 451 8.88 8.64 17.20
CA CYS A 451 10.11 8.45 16.43
C CYS A 451 10.90 7.22 16.92
N PHE A 452 11.05 7.05 18.24
CA PHE A 452 11.68 5.85 18.79
C PHE A 452 10.87 4.57 18.52
N GLN A 453 9.54 4.62 18.57
CA GLN A 453 8.71 3.49 18.15
C GLN A 453 8.94 3.13 16.68
N ALA A 454 8.96 4.12 15.78
CA ALA A 454 9.22 3.91 14.37
C ALA A 454 10.62 3.31 14.12
N LEU A 455 11.64 3.77 14.86
CA LEU A 455 13.00 3.21 14.83
C LEU A 455 13.02 1.74 15.29
N MET A 456 12.32 1.40 16.38
CA MET A 456 12.21 0.02 16.86
C MET A 456 11.52 -0.88 15.84
N SER A 457 10.40 -0.43 15.26
CA SER A 457 9.69 -1.15 14.21
C SER A 457 10.54 -1.33 12.95
N ALA A 458 11.24 -0.27 12.51
CA ALA A 458 12.10 -0.32 11.34
C ALA A 458 13.30 -1.25 11.54
N HIS A 459 13.90 -1.28 12.73
CA HIS A 459 14.97 -2.22 13.09
C HIS A 459 14.52 -3.68 12.98
N GLN A 460 13.31 -4.00 13.46
CA GLN A 460 12.73 -5.35 13.30
C GLN A 460 12.49 -5.73 11.84
N LEU A 461 12.13 -4.77 11.00
CA LEU A 461 11.85 -4.99 9.58
C LEU A 461 13.13 -5.05 8.73
N LEU A 462 14.17 -4.32 9.13
CA LEU A 462 15.41 -4.11 8.37
C LEU A 462 16.63 -4.54 9.21
N PRO A 463 16.75 -5.82 9.57
CA PRO A 463 17.80 -6.32 10.47
C PRO A 463 19.22 -6.15 9.91
N GLU A 464 19.37 -5.95 8.59
CA GLU A 464 20.66 -5.69 7.96
C GLU A 464 21.20 -4.26 8.16
N VAL A 465 20.37 -3.34 8.65
CA VAL A 465 20.77 -1.94 8.88
C VAL A 465 21.54 -1.83 10.19
N GLU A 466 22.68 -1.15 10.17
CA GLU A 466 23.59 -1.01 11.31
C GLU A 466 23.33 0.26 12.13
N ALA A 467 22.74 1.28 11.51
CA ALA A 467 22.36 2.53 12.17
C ALA A 467 21.16 3.19 11.50
N PHE A 468 20.39 3.92 12.28
CA PHE A 468 19.25 4.70 11.81
C PHE A 468 19.47 6.18 12.16
N GLU A 469 19.25 7.05 11.18
CA GLU A 469 19.40 8.50 11.32
C GLU A 469 18.11 9.20 10.91
N VAL A 470 17.67 10.14 11.75
CA VAL A 470 16.47 10.94 11.53
C VAL A 470 16.84 12.41 11.41
N TYR A 471 16.41 13.00 10.31
CA TYR A 471 16.62 14.39 9.93
C TYR A 471 15.27 15.13 9.87
N VAL A 472 15.33 16.45 9.89
CA VAL A 472 14.17 17.31 9.59
C VAL A 472 14.44 17.99 8.25
N VAL A 473 13.43 18.08 7.40
CA VAL A 473 13.55 18.75 6.08
C VAL A 473 14.08 20.18 6.27
N GLY A 474 15.06 20.57 5.45
CA GLY A 474 15.75 21.85 5.55
C GLY A 474 16.90 21.90 6.56
N SER A 475 17.22 20.79 7.23
CA SER A 475 18.35 20.67 8.17
C SER A 475 19.28 19.52 7.74
N ASP A 476 20.56 19.82 7.56
CA ASP A 476 21.60 18.81 7.29
C ASP A 476 22.07 18.09 8.56
N GLU A 477 21.73 18.62 9.73
CA GLU A 477 22.08 18.01 11.02
C GLU A 477 21.16 16.82 11.35
N CYS A 478 21.77 15.68 11.65
CA CYS A 478 21.07 14.53 12.20
C CYS A 478 20.50 14.89 13.57
N ARG A 479 19.18 14.75 13.73
CA ARG A 479 18.47 15.08 14.97
C ARG A 479 18.48 13.92 15.95
N ILE A 480 18.30 12.71 15.45
CA ILE A 480 18.31 11.47 16.24
C ILE A 480 19.09 10.41 15.44
N GLY A 481 20.23 9.96 15.97
CA GLY A 481 21.02 8.87 15.40
C GLY A 481 21.12 7.71 16.38
N VAL A 482 20.69 6.51 15.99
CA VAL A 482 20.69 5.33 16.86
C VAL A 482 21.32 4.13 16.16
N PRO A 483 22.37 3.50 16.73
CA PRO A 483 22.94 2.27 16.22
C PRO A 483 22.03 1.07 16.50
N ALA A 484 22.07 0.06 15.62
CA ALA A 484 21.25 -1.14 15.69
C ALA A 484 21.45 -1.94 16.99
N ASN A 485 22.65 -1.92 17.58
CA ASN A 485 22.91 -2.58 18.85
C ASN A 485 22.08 -1.98 20.01
N ALA A 486 21.90 -0.66 20.02
CA ALA A 486 21.07 0.01 21.03
C ALA A 486 19.59 -0.33 20.86
N LEU A 487 19.11 -0.41 19.61
CA LEU A 487 17.74 -0.84 19.31
C LEU A 487 17.53 -2.31 19.68
N SER A 488 18.50 -3.19 19.43
CA SER A 488 18.45 -4.60 19.86
C SER A 488 18.39 -4.73 21.38
N VAL A 489 19.17 -3.93 22.13
CA VAL A 489 19.13 -3.91 23.60
C VAL A 489 17.79 -3.38 24.12
N ASN A 490 17.15 -2.44 23.42
CA ASN A 490 15.85 -1.88 23.79
C ASN A 490 14.65 -2.82 23.48
N LEU A 491 14.86 -3.90 22.72
CA LEU A 491 13.77 -4.72 22.17
C LEU A 491 12.94 -5.43 23.24
N SER A 492 13.56 -5.95 24.31
CA SER A 492 12.83 -6.63 25.40
C SER A 492 11.88 -5.66 26.11
N VAL A 493 12.41 -4.49 26.48
CA VAL A 493 11.67 -3.39 27.14
C VAL A 493 10.46 -2.97 26.29
N TRP A 494 10.69 -2.74 25.00
CA TRP A 494 9.64 -2.30 24.08
C TRP A 494 8.54 -3.35 23.90
N THR A 495 8.93 -4.63 23.79
CA THR A 495 7.97 -5.74 23.63
C THR A 495 7.10 -5.88 24.89
N GLN A 496 7.72 -5.86 26.07
CA GLN A 496 7.00 -5.89 27.35
C GLN A 496 6.01 -4.71 27.47
N ALA A 497 6.45 -3.51 27.07
CA ALA A 497 5.59 -2.34 27.12
C ALA A 497 4.41 -2.40 26.15
N LEU A 498 4.61 -2.94 24.93
CA LEU A 498 3.53 -3.16 23.96
C LEU A 498 2.47 -4.12 24.48
N GLU A 499 2.87 -5.15 25.23
CA GLU A 499 1.97 -6.16 25.79
C GLU A 499 1.17 -5.61 26.98
N ALA A 500 1.79 -4.81 27.84
CA ALA A 500 1.22 -4.36 29.10
C ALA A 500 0.40 -3.06 29.03
N PHE A 501 0.78 -2.11 28.16
CA PHE A 501 0.25 -0.74 28.21
C PHE A 501 -0.49 -0.32 26.93
N ASP A 502 -1.51 0.53 27.08
CA ASP A 502 -2.26 1.10 25.97
C ASP A 502 -1.50 2.25 25.27
N ARG A 503 -0.76 3.04 26.05
CA ARG A 503 0.18 4.10 25.64
C ARG A 503 1.58 3.75 26.11
N MET A 504 2.57 4.09 25.30
CA MET A 504 3.96 3.72 25.57
C MET A 504 4.53 4.57 26.71
N PRO A 505 5.00 3.96 27.82
CA PRO A 505 5.75 4.65 28.85
C PRO A 505 7.00 5.34 28.30
N VAL A 506 7.40 6.47 28.90
CA VAL A 506 8.57 7.23 28.43
C VAL A 506 9.87 6.45 28.69
N GLU A 507 9.93 5.75 29.81
CA GLU A 507 11.06 4.92 30.23
C GLU A 507 11.33 3.73 29.29
N THR A 508 10.38 3.35 28.43
CA THR A 508 10.55 2.24 27.48
C THR A 508 11.75 2.43 26.56
N PHE A 509 12.13 3.68 26.26
CA PHE A 509 13.19 3.99 25.31
C PHE A 509 14.50 4.44 25.98
N LEU A 510 14.71 4.17 27.28
CA LEU A 510 15.95 4.59 27.96
C LEU A 510 17.24 4.16 27.24
N PRO A 511 17.44 2.87 26.85
CA PRO A 511 18.57 2.45 26.03
C PRO A 511 18.73 3.22 24.72
N THR A 512 17.63 3.35 23.96
CA THR A 512 17.61 4.07 22.67
C THR A 512 17.93 5.56 22.86
N ASN A 513 17.38 6.18 23.89
CA ASN A 513 17.58 7.59 24.22
C ASN A 513 19.03 7.83 24.65
N PHE A 514 19.63 6.96 25.47
CA PHE A 514 21.05 7.05 25.82
C PHE A 514 21.94 7.05 24.57
N ALA A 515 21.70 6.14 23.64
CA ALA A 515 22.48 6.04 22.41
C ALA A 515 22.28 7.27 21.51
N ALA A 516 21.03 7.72 21.34
CA ALA A 516 20.70 8.93 20.59
C ALA A 516 21.41 10.17 21.15
N ARG A 517 21.35 10.36 22.48
CA ARG A 517 22.02 11.47 23.17
C ARG A 517 23.53 11.39 23.05
N SER A 518 24.10 10.20 23.18
CA SER A 518 25.57 10.01 23.12
C SER A 518 26.16 10.38 21.75
N SER A 519 25.33 10.49 20.71
CA SER A 519 25.74 10.99 19.39
C SER A 519 25.90 12.51 19.31
N VAL A 520 25.31 13.26 20.25
CA VAL A 520 25.22 14.74 20.21
C VAL A 520 25.65 15.43 21.51
N GLU A 521 25.81 14.70 22.62
CA GLU A 521 26.36 15.20 23.87
C GLU A 521 27.36 14.22 24.50
N PRO A 522 28.25 14.66 25.40
CA PRO A 522 29.21 13.77 26.05
C PRO A 522 28.53 12.61 26.78
N VAL A 523 29.11 11.41 26.70
CA VAL A 523 28.57 10.17 27.29
C VAL A 523 28.23 10.31 28.77
N SER A 524 29.03 11.04 29.54
CA SER A 524 28.78 11.29 30.97
C SER A 524 27.50 12.12 31.22
N ARG A 525 27.19 13.06 30.31
CA ARG A 525 25.97 13.87 30.33
C ARG A 525 24.76 13.06 29.86
N ALA A 526 24.93 12.21 28.84
CA ALA A 526 23.89 11.29 28.39
C ALA A 526 23.51 10.31 29.51
N ALA A 527 24.49 9.69 30.17
CA ALA A 527 24.28 8.77 31.30
C ALA A 527 23.56 9.46 32.48
N ARG A 528 23.95 10.70 32.82
CA ARG A 528 23.23 11.49 33.84
C ARG A 528 21.77 11.75 33.43
N SER A 529 21.55 12.11 32.16
CA SER A 529 20.22 12.47 31.66
C SER A 529 19.26 11.28 31.66
N VAL A 530 19.72 10.09 31.23
CA VAL A 530 18.87 8.88 31.28
C VAL A 530 18.62 8.41 32.71
N ALA A 531 19.56 8.61 33.65
CA ALA A 531 19.31 8.35 35.06
C ALA A 531 18.23 9.29 35.65
N TRP A 532 18.24 10.56 35.24
CA TRP A 532 17.16 11.49 35.60
C TRP A 532 15.83 11.07 34.97
N MET A 533 15.80 10.69 33.69
CA MET A 533 14.57 10.23 33.02
C MET A 533 14.00 8.96 33.64
N ALA A 534 14.86 8.03 34.07
CA ALA A 534 14.44 6.84 34.79
C ALA A 534 13.78 7.20 36.13
N ALA A 535 14.38 8.13 36.89
CA ALA A 535 13.77 8.64 38.12
C ALA A 535 12.45 9.37 37.85
N ASP A 536 12.40 10.20 36.81
CA ASP A 536 11.21 10.95 36.37
C ASP A 536 10.07 9.99 36.01
N GLY A 537 10.32 8.95 35.20
CA GLY A 537 9.29 7.97 34.83
C GLY A 537 8.76 7.14 36.02
N VAL A 538 9.61 6.85 37.00
CA VAL A 538 9.19 6.17 38.25
C VAL A 538 8.31 7.09 39.10
N LEU A 539 8.68 8.37 39.23
CA LEU A 539 7.88 9.34 39.97
C LEU A 539 6.57 9.64 39.25
N ASP A 540 6.57 9.78 37.92
CA ASP A 540 5.35 9.95 37.13
C ASP A 540 4.37 8.78 37.34
N ALA A 541 4.87 7.54 37.45
CA ALA A 541 4.04 6.37 37.73
C ALA A 541 3.43 6.39 39.14
N LEU A 542 4.13 6.95 40.12
CA LEU A 542 3.66 7.09 41.50
C LEU A 542 2.70 8.29 41.66
N ASP A 543 3.07 9.43 41.09
CA ASP A 543 2.38 10.71 41.24
C ASP A 543 1.13 10.82 40.38
N GLY A 544 1.08 10.09 39.26
CA GLY A 544 -0.10 10.10 38.40
C GLY A 544 -1.25 9.20 38.89
N GLY A 545 -1.00 8.30 39.85
CA GLY A 545 -1.98 7.34 40.35
C GLY A 545 -3.10 7.96 41.20
N PRO A 546 -4.22 7.25 41.45
CA PRO A 546 -5.23 7.71 42.38
C PRO A 546 -4.68 7.76 43.82
N GLU A 547 -5.26 8.64 44.66
CA GLU A 547 -4.84 8.79 46.07
C GLU A 547 -4.93 7.48 46.88
N ALA A 548 -5.85 6.60 46.50
CA ALA A 548 -6.00 5.26 47.07
C ALA A 548 -5.96 4.22 45.95
N LEU A 549 -4.94 3.37 45.95
CA LEU A 549 -4.68 2.35 44.94
C LEU A 549 -5.46 1.06 45.27
N ASP A 550 -6.35 0.65 44.37
CA ASP A 550 -6.96 -0.68 44.45
C ASP A 550 -6.00 -1.79 43.97
N GLU A 551 -6.47 -3.05 43.93
CA GLU A 551 -5.63 -4.17 43.49
C GLU A 551 -5.18 -4.03 42.02
N SER A 552 -6.03 -3.44 41.17
CA SER A 552 -5.72 -3.22 39.76
C SER A 552 -4.71 -2.08 39.59
N ASP A 553 -4.82 -1.01 40.38
CA ASP A 553 -3.88 0.12 40.40
C ASP A 553 -2.50 -0.31 40.90
N VAL A 554 -2.44 -1.08 42.00
CA VAL A 554 -1.18 -1.63 42.50
C VAL A 554 -0.53 -2.56 41.47
N THR A 555 -1.33 -3.34 40.74
CA THR A 555 -0.81 -4.19 39.66
C THR A 555 -0.23 -3.34 38.53
N LEU A 556 -0.93 -2.28 38.10
CA LEU A 556 -0.45 -1.35 37.08
C LEU A 556 0.85 -0.64 37.49
N LEU A 557 0.92 -0.16 38.74
CA LEU A 557 2.12 0.44 39.32
C LEU A 557 3.28 -0.57 39.34
N THR A 558 3.02 -1.81 39.75
CA THR A 558 4.02 -2.89 39.75
C THR A 558 4.53 -3.16 38.34
N ASP A 559 3.64 -3.24 37.35
CA ASP A 559 4.00 -3.45 35.94
C ASP A 559 4.86 -2.28 35.41
N ARG A 560 4.55 -1.02 35.80
CA ARG A 560 5.36 0.17 35.44
C ARG A 560 6.74 0.15 36.07
N LEU A 561 6.84 -0.15 37.36
CA LEU A 561 8.12 -0.22 38.06
C LEU A 561 9.00 -1.35 37.53
N ARG A 562 8.43 -2.50 37.18
CA ARG A 562 9.15 -3.60 36.52
C ARG A 562 9.66 -3.22 35.14
N LEU A 563 8.84 -2.50 34.36
CA LEU A 563 9.28 -1.99 33.06
C LEU A 563 10.45 -1.00 33.22
N ALA A 564 10.37 -0.09 34.20
CA ALA A 564 11.44 0.85 34.50
C ALA A 564 12.73 0.14 34.93
N GLU A 565 12.63 -0.89 35.78
CA GLU A 565 13.77 -1.72 36.18
C GLU A 565 14.43 -2.42 34.99
N GLU A 566 13.64 -3.06 34.12
CA GLU A 566 14.13 -3.73 32.90
C GLU A 566 14.76 -2.71 31.93
N ALA A 567 14.13 -1.55 31.74
CA ALA A 567 14.67 -0.47 30.91
C ALA A 567 16.03 0.03 31.41
N ILE A 568 16.17 0.20 32.74
CA ILE A 568 17.42 0.55 33.39
C ILE A 568 18.46 -0.56 33.17
N GLU A 569 18.11 -1.82 33.39
CA GLU A 569 19.01 -2.96 33.23
C GLU A 569 19.55 -3.06 31.80
N GLN A 570 18.68 -2.94 30.80
CA GLN A 570 19.10 -2.92 29.41
C GLN A 570 19.98 -1.70 29.11
N CYS A 571 19.64 -0.52 29.64
CA CYS A 571 20.43 0.69 29.41
C CYS A 571 21.84 0.59 30.02
N LEU A 572 22.00 -0.08 31.16
CA LEU A 572 23.32 -0.32 31.79
C LEU A 572 24.27 -1.10 30.87
N ARG A 573 23.76 -1.95 29.97
CA ARG A 573 24.57 -2.70 29.00
C ARG A 573 25.25 -1.79 27.97
N LEU A 574 24.73 -0.58 27.76
CA LEU A 574 25.27 0.40 26.80
C LEU A 574 26.20 1.44 27.47
N ILE A 575 26.00 1.70 28.76
CA ILE A 575 26.74 2.74 29.50
C ILE A 575 28.09 2.19 29.97
N PRO A 576 29.22 2.87 29.73
CA PRO A 576 30.51 2.49 30.31
C PRO A 576 30.44 2.42 31.83
N SER A 577 31.15 1.46 32.46
CA SER A 577 31.09 1.21 33.92
C SER A 577 31.28 2.46 34.79
N THR A 578 32.13 3.39 34.36
CA THR A 578 32.41 4.68 35.03
C THR A 578 31.21 5.64 35.06
N GLY A 579 30.19 5.44 34.22
CA GLY A 579 28.98 6.25 34.14
C GLY A 579 27.73 5.62 34.76
N GLN A 580 27.80 4.38 35.25
CA GLN A 580 26.63 3.59 35.65
C GLN A 580 26.07 3.94 37.04
N THR A 581 26.85 4.59 37.91
CA THR A 581 26.52 4.76 39.35
C THR A 581 25.13 5.34 39.61
N ARG A 582 24.72 6.39 38.88
CA ARG A 582 23.41 7.04 39.09
C ARG A 582 22.26 6.12 38.71
N LEU A 583 22.39 5.45 37.57
CA LEU A 583 21.34 4.57 37.05
C LEU A 583 21.20 3.30 37.91
N MET A 584 22.31 2.77 38.42
CA MET A 584 22.29 1.69 39.42
C MET A 584 21.59 2.09 40.72
N ALA A 585 21.78 3.34 41.17
CA ALA A 585 21.10 3.83 42.37
C ALA A 585 19.57 3.91 42.18
N VAL A 586 19.11 4.33 41.00
CA VAL A 586 17.68 4.30 40.65
C VAL A 586 17.16 2.87 40.62
N ARG A 587 17.88 1.94 39.93
CA ARG A 587 17.51 0.52 39.88
C ARG A 587 17.33 -0.08 41.28
N ALA A 588 18.31 0.13 42.16
CA ALA A 588 18.29 -0.39 43.51
C ALA A 588 17.12 0.18 44.33
N ALA A 589 16.76 1.45 44.13
CA ALA A 589 15.60 2.05 44.77
C ALA A 589 14.28 1.48 44.22
N VAL A 590 14.15 1.31 42.90
CA VAL A 590 12.98 0.69 42.26
C VAL A 590 12.76 -0.73 42.76
N GLY A 591 13.81 -1.56 42.81
CA GLY A 591 13.74 -2.92 43.34
C GLY A 591 13.24 -2.96 44.79
N GLN A 592 13.73 -2.05 45.65
CA GLN A 592 13.25 -1.94 47.04
C GLN A 592 11.78 -1.52 47.15
N VAL A 593 11.28 -0.69 46.22
CA VAL A 593 9.84 -0.36 46.17
C VAL A 593 9.04 -1.58 45.75
N LEU A 594 9.48 -2.29 44.71
CA LEU A 594 8.84 -3.51 44.22
C LEU A 594 8.76 -4.60 45.31
N ASP A 595 9.82 -4.77 46.10
CA ASP A 595 9.86 -5.73 47.21
C ASP A 595 8.92 -5.33 48.36
N ALA A 596 8.75 -4.03 48.61
CA ALA A 596 7.90 -3.53 49.70
C ALA A 596 6.40 -3.53 49.35
N LEU A 597 6.02 -3.30 48.09
CA LEU A 597 4.62 -3.14 47.66
C LEU A 597 3.67 -4.27 48.11
N PRO A 598 4.05 -5.57 48.08
CA PRO A 598 3.22 -6.66 48.58
C PRO A 598 2.99 -6.63 50.10
N GLU A 599 3.91 -6.03 50.86
CA GLU A 599 3.88 -6.01 52.33
C GLU A 599 3.08 -4.82 52.89
N LEU A 600 2.78 -3.82 52.06
CA LEU A 600 2.04 -2.62 52.43
C LEU A 600 0.54 -2.87 52.55
N GLY A 601 0.13 -3.54 53.63
CA GLY A 601 -1.24 -3.55 54.17
C GLY A 601 -2.36 -4.09 53.25
N THR A 602 -3.60 -3.97 53.73
CA THR A 602 -4.82 -4.36 53.00
C THR A 602 -5.25 -3.28 52.02
N ARG A 603 -5.71 -3.68 50.83
CA ARG A 603 -6.18 -2.76 49.77
C ARG A 603 -7.54 -2.14 50.15
N PRO A 604 -7.82 -0.89 49.76
CA PRO A 604 -7.00 0.01 48.95
C PRO A 604 -5.81 0.62 49.72
N LEU A 605 -4.67 0.77 49.04
CA LEU A 605 -3.43 1.30 49.60
C LEU A 605 -3.35 2.81 49.38
N ASP A 606 -3.22 3.58 50.45
CA ASP A 606 -2.97 5.02 50.39
C ASP A 606 -1.60 5.29 49.75
N ILE A 607 -1.57 6.08 48.66
CA ILE A 607 -0.33 6.40 47.93
C ILE A 607 0.69 7.13 48.83
N ALA A 608 0.24 7.86 49.85
CA ALA A 608 1.12 8.53 50.81
C ALA A 608 2.00 7.53 51.59
N VAL A 609 1.51 6.30 51.80
CA VAL A 609 2.30 5.21 52.43
C VAL A 609 3.42 4.75 51.51
N VAL A 610 3.16 4.67 50.20
CA VAL A 610 4.18 4.34 49.19
C VAL A 610 5.18 5.50 49.07
N ASP A 611 4.71 6.75 49.07
CA ASP A 611 5.56 7.93 48.95
C ASP A 611 6.50 8.10 50.16
N ALA A 612 6.05 7.68 51.35
CA ALA A 612 6.86 7.71 52.56
C ALA A 612 8.01 6.68 52.58
N LEU A 613 8.06 5.74 51.63
CA LEU A 613 9.13 4.74 51.57
C LEU A 613 10.51 5.41 51.39
N PRO A 614 11.53 5.06 52.21
CA PRO A 614 12.89 5.54 52.03
C PRO A 614 13.45 5.46 50.60
N PRO A 615 13.23 4.38 49.80
CA PRO A 615 13.65 4.35 48.40
C PRO A 615 12.98 5.42 47.52
N VAL A 616 11.70 5.73 47.72
CA VAL A 616 10.99 6.77 46.93
C VAL A 616 11.56 8.16 47.24
N GLN A 617 11.80 8.45 48.52
CA GLN A 617 12.42 9.71 48.94
C GLN A 617 13.83 9.91 48.35
N ARG A 618 14.62 8.82 48.22
CA ARG A 618 15.92 8.87 47.52
C ARG A 618 15.78 9.15 46.03
N ILE A 619 14.76 8.59 45.38
CA ILE A 619 14.46 8.87 43.96
C ILE A 619 14.07 10.35 43.79
N ARG A 620 13.16 10.88 44.63
CA ARG A 620 12.78 12.31 44.60
C ARG A 620 13.96 13.25 44.81
N HIS A 621 14.81 12.96 45.81
CA HIS A 621 16.03 13.74 46.03
C HIS A 621 16.94 13.71 44.79
N SER A 622 17.20 12.52 44.25
CA SER A 622 18.04 12.34 43.06
C SER A 622 17.48 13.05 41.83
N TRP A 623 16.17 12.95 41.61
CA TRP A 623 15.44 13.63 40.55
C TRP A 623 15.61 15.15 40.65
N SER A 624 15.41 15.73 41.84
CA SER A 624 15.56 17.18 42.06
C SER A 624 17.01 17.70 41.84
N VAL A 625 18.01 16.88 42.17
CA VAL A 625 19.43 17.27 42.12
C VAL A 625 20.02 17.11 40.72
N TRP A 626 19.54 16.13 39.92
CA TRP A 626 20.15 15.81 38.63
C TRP A 626 19.56 16.55 37.43
N GLY A 627 18.37 17.14 37.57
CA GLY A 627 17.69 17.83 36.47
C GLY A 627 16.31 18.38 36.86
N PRO A 628 15.74 19.24 36.03
CA PRO A 628 15.14 18.71 34.80
C PRO A 628 16.12 18.61 33.64
N VAL A 629 15.98 17.56 32.82
CA VAL A 629 16.67 17.45 31.54
C VAL A 629 15.67 17.42 30.40
N LYS A 630 16.06 17.97 29.24
CA LYS A 630 15.29 17.78 28.01
C LYS A 630 15.15 16.30 27.69
N ARG A 631 14.00 15.86 27.18
CA ARG A 631 13.75 14.50 26.63
C ARG A 631 14.72 14.16 25.49
N HIS A 632 15.07 15.14 24.64
CA HIS A 632 16.19 14.99 23.68
C HIS A 632 16.91 16.33 23.44
N PRO A 633 18.25 16.38 23.42
CA PRO A 633 18.99 17.65 23.32
C PRO A 633 18.84 18.37 21.97
N SER A 634 18.64 17.61 20.88
CA SER A 634 18.53 18.14 19.51
C SER A 634 17.11 18.58 19.11
N VAL A 635 16.13 18.42 20.01
CA VAL A 635 14.72 18.75 19.78
C VAL A 635 14.33 19.88 20.72
N SER A 636 13.64 20.89 20.19
CA SER A 636 13.12 22.01 20.98
C SER A 636 11.96 21.54 21.85
N GLU A 637 11.95 21.95 23.12
CA GLU A 637 10.85 21.68 24.04
C GLU A 637 10.17 23.00 24.38
N PRO A 638 8.82 23.07 24.35
CA PRO A 638 8.13 24.23 24.87
C PRO A 638 8.44 24.38 26.37
N PRO A 639 8.45 25.61 26.91
CA PRO A 639 8.55 25.80 28.35
C PRO A 639 7.40 25.04 29.01
N ARG A 640 7.70 24.18 30.00
CA ARG A 640 6.71 23.35 30.71
C ARG A 640 5.48 24.21 31.07
N PRO A 641 4.28 23.93 30.54
CA PRO A 641 3.08 24.41 31.19
C PRO A 641 3.02 23.82 32.61
N ALA A 642 2.29 24.49 33.52
CA ALA A 642 1.94 23.93 34.82
C ALA A 642 1.43 22.49 34.64
N PRO A 643 1.65 21.56 35.60
CA PRO A 643 1.37 20.14 35.43
C PRO A 643 -0.05 19.96 34.91
N VAL A 644 -0.15 19.64 33.62
CA VAL A 644 -1.39 19.16 33.03
C VAL A 644 -1.47 17.72 33.53
N VAL A 645 -2.54 17.41 34.25
CA VAL A 645 -2.92 16.02 34.56
C VAL A 645 -3.17 15.36 33.21
N GLU A 646 -2.13 14.81 32.59
CA GLU A 646 -2.28 13.90 31.46
C GLU A 646 -2.88 12.60 32.02
N ASP A 647 -4.01 12.16 31.46
CA ASP A 647 -4.60 10.86 31.80
C ASP A 647 -3.53 9.76 31.69
N LEU A 648 -3.28 9.08 32.80
CA LEU A 648 -2.31 7.99 32.89
C LEU A 648 -2.55 6.91 31.82
N PRO A 649 -1.47 6.27 31.30
CA PRO A 649 -1.60 5.05 30.50
C PRO A 649 -2.33 3.96 31.29
N GLY A 650 -3.50 3.54 30.81
CA GLY A 650 -4.28 2.47 31.44
C GLY A 650 -3.74 1.09 31.10
N ARG A 651 -4.13 0.08 31.90
CA ARG A 651 -3.90 -1.32 31.54
C ARG A 651 -4.75 -1.68 30.33
N ARG A 652 -4.16 -2.35 29.36
CA ARG A 652 -4.79 -2.58 28.05
C ARG A 652 -6.05 -3.45 28.16
N ARG A 653 -7.22 -2.88 27.81
CA ARG A 653 -8.46 -3.67 27.59
C ARG A 653 -8.35 -4.38 26.24
N THR A 654 -8.65 -5.66 26.17
CA THR A 654 -8.57 -6.51 24.97
C THR A 654 -9.55 -6.03 23.88
N GLY A 655 -9.10 -5.08 23.05
CA GLY A 655 -9.79 -4.62 21.84
C GLY A 655 -8.94 -4.85 20.59
N LEU A 656 -9.60 -5.10 19.45
CA LEU A 656 -8.96 -5.26 18.14
C LEU A 656 -8.02 -4.08 17.84
N ARG A 657 -6.73 -4.35 17.63
CA ARG A 657 -5.82 -3.39 16.97
C ARG A 657 -5.74 -3.69 15.49
N MET A 658 -5.62 -2.63 14.70
CA MET A 658 -5.35 -2.72 13.27
C MET A 658 -3.86 -2.87 13.03
N HIS A 659 -3.50 -3.76 12.12
CA HIS A 659 -2.12 -4.07 11.81
C HIS A 659 -1.60 -3.15 10.69
N LEU A 660 -0.39 -2.64 10.89
CA LEU A 660 0.45 -2.02 9.85
C LEU A 660 1.36 -3.05 9.19
#